data_AF-A0A1V5D8P1-F1
#
_entry.id   AF-A0A1V5D8P1-F1
#
_cell.length_a   1.000
_cell.length_b   1.000
_cell.length_c   1.000
_cell.angle_alpha   90.00
_cell.angle_beta   90.00
_cell.angle_gamma   90.00
#
_symmetry.space_group_name_H-M   'P 1'
#
loop_
_entity.id
_entity.type
_entity.pdbx_description
1 polymer ?
#
loop_
_entity_poly.entity_id
_entity_poly.type
_entity_poly.pdbx_seq_one_letter_code
_entity_poly.pdbx_strand_id
1 'polypeptide(L)'
;MATFFAEEIIEAVRYLEEPGSYAANSEDPTDATIWLGAANDVIFRKRGVEFVDGTAPGFAAIVGAAPDPQTAARIALELQEKNLYVFMCAENEGKRFSQQLVEANIQIGWPTRLVSFGPDIYQAVFAIGFACRVAMAFGGIKPGDYRRNLIYNKDRTYAFVLALGDVTDEWYANAAGAINWGFPTIADTPIPEVLPTGICTYEHVVSNIPHDQIVQKAVEVRGLKVQVAAVPIPVSYGPAFEGERVRGEDIYLEMGGGRTVAVEWTTTKRMEEVEDGKVEVVGPDVGDIQPGARLHFAMVAEVAGRNFQEDFEPILERQNHHLINQAQGIMHIGQRDIAWIRISKQAVEKGFRLEHIGKIIHAKYHQDFGAIFDKVQIKIYTEEEKVREVLEKARVAYDHRDTRIEGMTDESIDTFYSCILCQSFAPNHVCVISPERTGLCGAYNWLDCRAAYEINPEGPNQPIQKGECTDDRYGQFKGCNEYVRKASRQKIENVSLYSLMVDPMTTCGCCECIAAILPMCNGIMTVDRDFTDMTPCGMKFTTLAGSVGGGAQTPGFLGHSKYNITQKKFLKGDGGLLRIAWMPRRLKEEIMDRLKKRGEELGIPDFPDMIADETVAKTEEEVIEYITQKGHPCLTMEPLL
;
A
#
# COMPACT_ATOMS: atom_id res chain seq x y z
N MET A 1 7.73 -21.40 -28.98
CA MET A 1 6.28 -21.10 -29.01
C MET A 1 5.43 -22.35 -28.92
N ALA A 2 5.63 -23.36 -29.79
CA ALA A 2 4.84 -24.60 -29.74
C ALA A 2 4.86 -25.28 -28.36
N THR A 3 6.01 -25.29 -27.68
CA THR A 3 6.17 -25.78 -26.29
C THR A 3 5.20 -25.10 -25.33
N PHE A 4 5.23 -23.76 -25.25
CA PHE A 4 4.30 -23.01 -24.39
C PHE A 4 2.82 -23.24 -24.73
N PHE A 5 2.46 -23.45 -26.01
CA PHE A 5 1.08 -23.82 -26.34
C PHE A 5 0.70 -25.20 -25.80
N ALA A 6 1.62 -26.18 -25.88
CA ALA A 6 1.39 -27.50 -25.32
C ALA A 6 1.29 -27.45 -23.78
N GLU A 7 2.15 -26.68 -23.14
CA GLU A 7 2.16 -26.50 -21.68
C GLU A 7 0.94 -25.74 -21.18
N GLU A 8 0.46 -24.72 -21.91
CA GLU A 8 -0.80 -24.04 -21.60
C GLU A 8 -1.98 -25.03 -21.63
N ILE A 9 -1.99 -25.96 -22.58
CA ILE A 9 -3.01 -27.02 -22.66
C ILE A 9 -2.88 -27.98 -21.48
N ILE A 10 -1.66 -28.43 -21.15
CA ILE A 10 -1.40 -29.34 -20.02
C ILE A 10 -1.87 -28.69 -18.72
N GLU A 11 -1.50 -27.45 -18.46
CA GLU A 11 -1.88 -26.75 -17.24
C GLU A 11 -3.38 -26.47 -17.20
N ALA A 12 -4.01 -26.10 -18.33
CA ALA A 12 -5.47 -25.94 -18.39
C ALA A 12 -6.21 -27.24 -18.02
N VAL A 13 -5.71 -28.41 -18.46
CA VAL A 13 -6.25 -29.72 -18.06
C VAL A 13 -5.98 -29.97 -16.57
N ARG A 14 -4.77 -29.68 -16.08
CA ARG A 14 -4.41 -29.85 -14.66
C ARG A 14 -5.29 -29.03 -13.73
N TYR A 15 -5.64 -27.79 -14.09
CA TYR A 15 -6.58 -26.97 -13.32
C TYR A 15 -7.97 -27.61 -13.19
N LEU A 16 -8.37 -28.48 -14.12
CA LEU A 16 -9.63 -29.22 -14.07
C LEU A 16 -9.52 -30.54 -13.30
N GLU A 17 -8.45 -31.30 -13.53
CA GLU A 17 -8.25 -32.62 -12.93
C GLU A 17 -7.72 -32.56 -11.49
N GLU A 18 -6.95 -31.51 -11.16
CA GLU A 18 -6.31 -31.28 -9.87
C GLU A 18 -6.57 -29.86 -9.32
N PRO A 19 -7.83 -29.48 -9.02
CA PRO A 19 -8.21 -28.11 -8.65
C PRO A 19 -7.57 -27.58 -7.33
N GLY A 20 -6.88 -28.45 -6.58
CA GLY A 20 -6.15 -28.11 -5.35
C GLY A 20 -4.63 -27.99 -5.49
N SER A 21 -4.07 -28.21 -6.69
CA SER A 21 -2.61 -28.19 -6.91
C SER A 21 -2.00 -26.80 -6.74
N TYR A 22 -2.81 -25.74 -6.91
CA TYR A 22 -2.38 -24.34 -6.81
C TYR A 22 -3.26 -23.52 -5.87
N ALA A 23 -2.64 -22.59 -5.15
CA ALA A 23 -3.31 -21.52 -4.41
C ALA A 23 -3.76 -20.38 -5.35
N ALA A 24 -4.48 -20.72 -6.43
CA ALA A 24 -4.76 -19.83 -7.56
C ALA A 24 -5.60 -18.58 -7.22
N ASN A 25 -6.24 -18.55 -6.04
CA ASN A 25 -7.02 -17.43 -5.53
C ASN A 25 -6.36 -16.70 -4.35
N SER A 26 -5.09 -17.00 -4.08
CA SER A 26 -4.32 -16.37 -3.01
C SER A 26 -3.13 -15.60 -3.57
N GLU A 27 -2.79 -14.48 -2.92
CA GLU A 27 -1.56 -13.75 -3.20
C GLU A 27 -0.34 -14.36 -2.47
N ASP A 28 -0.58 -15.10 -1.39
CA ASP A 28 0.44 -15.75 -0.56
C ASP A 28 0.28 -17.28 -0.59
N PRO A 29 1.35 -18.05 -0.29
CA PRO A 29 1.24 -19.47 0.02
C PRO A 29 0.15 -19.77 1.04
N THR A 30 -0.43 -20.96 0.94
CA THR A 30 -1.43 -21.46 1.90
C THR A 30 -0.85 -22.61 2.70
N ASP A 31 -1.49 -22.97 3.81
CA ASP A 31 -1.10 -24.15 4.60
C ASP A 31 -1.10 -25.44 3.77
N ALA A 32 -1.89 -25.50 2.68
CA ALA A 32 -2.02 -26.66 1.82
C ALA A 32 -0.95 -26.72 0.71
N THR A 33 -0.49 -25.58 0.19
CA THR A 33 0.46 -25.52 -0.93
C THR A 33 1.20 -24.20 -0.98
N ILE A 34 2.48 -24.29 -1.36
CA ILE A 34 3.32 -23.13 -1.66
C ILE A 34 3.21 -22.70 -3.13
N TRP A 35 2.57 -23.50 -3.99
CA TRP A 35 2.48 -23.23 -5.42
C TRP A 35 1.29 -22.33 -5.73
N LEU A 36 1.56 -21.17 -6.33
CA LEU A 36 0.57 -20.14 -6.61
C LEU A 36 -0.12 -20.34 -7.96
N GLY A 37 0.55 -21.02 -8.90
CA GLY A 37 0.06 -21.21 -10.27
C GLY A 37 -0.09 -19.89 -11.03
N ALA A 38 -0.91 -19.91 -12.08
CA ALA A 38 -1.20 -18.74 -12.89
C ALA A 38 -1.90 -17.65 -12.07
N ALA A 39 -1.49 -16.39 -12.26
CA ALA A 39 -2.23 -15.25 -11.69
C ALA A 39 -3.67 -15.25 -12.22
N ASN A 40 -4.66 -15.27 -11.34
CA ASN A 40 -6.04 -14.96 -11.74
C ASN A 40 -6.17 -13.48 -12.17
N ASP A 41 -7.30 -13.07 -12.72
CA ASP A 41 -7.48 -11.71 -13.24
C ASP A 41 -7.34 -10.61 -12.18
N VAL A 42 -7.67 -10.91 -10.92
CA VAL A 42 -7.55 -9.95 -9.81
C VAL A 42 -6.08 -9.71 -9.50
N ILE A 43 -5.33 -10.78 -9.29
CA ILE A 43 -3.89 -10.75 -9.02
C ILE A 43 -3.16 -10.14 -10.23
N PHE A 44 -3.47 -10.62 -11.44
CA PHE A 44 -2.86 -10.13 -12.66
C PHE A 44 -3.07 -8.63 -12.84
N ARG A 45 -4.28 -8.11 -12.65
CA ARG A 45 -4.51 -6.66 -12.76
C ARG A 45 -3.72 -5.90 -11.69
N LYS A 46 -3.71 -6.40 -10.45
CA LYS A 46 -2.99 -5.76 -9.34
C LYS A 46 -1.49 -5.69 -9.62
N ARG A 47 -0.87 -6.79 -10.02
CA ARG A 47 0.59 -6.91 -10.18
C ARG A 47 1.09 -6.47 -11.55
N GLY A 48 0.28 -6.66 -12.60
CA GLY A 48 0.64 -6.30 -13.95
C GLY A 48 0.70 -4.79 -14.21
N VAL A 49 0.08 -3.94 -13.38
CA VAL A 49 0.22 -2.48 -13.49
C VAL A 49 1.65 -2.03 -13.15
N GLU A 50 2.31 -2.75 -12.23
CA GLU A 50 3.66 -2.44 -11.74
C GLU A 50 4.68 -2.47 -12.89
N PHE A 51 4.39 -3.27 -13.92
CA PHE A 51 5.17 -3.42 -15.16
C PHE A 51 5.06 -2.22 -16.11
N VAL A 52 4.14 -1.29 -15.83
CA VAL A 52 3.82 -0.17 -16.72
C VAL A 52 4.00 1.17 -16.04
N ASP A 53 3.75 1.25 -14.72
CA ASP A 53 4.03 2.45 -13.92
C ASP A 53 5.51 2.60 -13.53
N GLY A 54 6.34 1.58 -13.83
CA GLY A 54 7.78 1.59 -13.61
C GLY A 54 8.22 1.11 -12.22
N THR A 55 7.28 0.71 -11.35
CA THR A 55 7.59 0.16 -10.02
C THR A 55 8.20 -1.24 -10.07
N ALA A 56 7.98 -1.99 -11.17
CA ALA A 56 8.68 -3.22 -11.51
C ALA A 56 9.04 -3.20 -13.01
N PRO A 57 10.32 -3.17 -13.40
CA PRO A 57 10.69 -3.08 -14.82
C PRO A 57 10.43 -4.38 -15.61
N GLY A 58 10.26 -5.52 -14.93
CA GLY A 58 10.19 -6.83 -15.56
C GLY A 58 10.23 -7.99 -14.57
N PHE A 59 10.63 -9.17 -15.05
CA PHE A 59 10.75 -10.38 -14.22
C PHE A 59 11.95 -11.25 -14.60
N ALA A 60 12.53 -11.95 -13.63
CA ALA A 60 13.41 -13.08 -13.84
C ALA A 60 12.60 -14.37 -13.72
N ALA A 61 12.58 -15.20 -14.77
CA ALA A 61 12.03 -16.55 -14.71
C ALA A 61 13.13 -17.53 -14.32
N ILE A 62 13.09 -18.04 -13.10
CA ILE A 62 14.04 -19.04 -12.60
C ILE A 62 13.47 -20.44 -12.88
N VAL A 63 14.25 -21.27 -13.56
CA VAL A 63 13.99 -22.70 -13.73
C VAL A 63 15.05 -23.50 -12.99
N GLY A 64 14.62 -24.47 -12.18
CA GLY A 64 15.52 -25.36 -11.44
C GLY A 64 15.78 -24.95 -10.00
N ALA A 65 17.04 -25.08 -9.57
CA ALA A 65 17.46 -24.80 -8.20
C ALA A 65 18.91 -24.34 -8.13
N ALA A 66 19.19 -23.47 -7.16
CA ALA A 66 20.57 -23.10 -6.84
C ALA A 66 21.28 -24.29 -6.15
N PRO A 67 22.62 -24.27 -6.01
CA PRO A 67 23.36 -25.32 -5.30
C PRO A 67 22.89 -25.52 -3.85
N ASP A 68 22.50 -24.42 -3.18
CA ASP A 68 22.10 -24.37 -1.78
C ASP A 68 21.11 -23.22 -1.48
N PRO A 69 20.37 -23.28 -0.35
CA PRO A 69 19.43 -22.24 0.06
C PRO A 69 20.01 -20.82 0.21
N GLN A 70 21.26 -20.69 0.64
CA GLN A 70 21.91 -19.39 0.83
C GLN A 70 22.20 -18.72 -0.51
N THR A 71 22.62 -19.49 -1.50
CA THR A 71 22.81 -19.03 -2.88
C THR A 71 21.48 -18.63 -3.51
N ALA A 72 20.41 -19.41 -3.32
CA ALA A 72 19.06 -19.06 -3.78
C ALA A 72 18.59 -17.73 -3.16
N ALA A 73 18.71 -17.61 -1.83
CA ALA A 73 18.38 -16.40 -1.08
C ALA A 73 19.10 -15.16 -1.63
N ARG A 74 20.41 -15.27 -1.88
CA ARG A 74 21.21 -14.16 -2.42
C ARG A 74 20.76 -13.74 -3.82
N ILE A 75 20.50 -14.71 -4.71
CA ILE A 75 20.02 -14.43 -6.07
C ILE A 75 18.64 -13.75 -6.03
N ALA A 76 17.71 -14.27 -5.21
CA ALA A 76 16.37 -13.69 -5.06
C ALA A 76 16.44 -12.25 -4.55
N LEU A 77 17.28 -12.00 -3.53
CA LEU A 77 17.47 -10.68 -2.95
C LEU A 77 18.01 -9.69 -3.98
N GLU A 78 19.05 -10.07 -4.72
CA GLU A 78 19.65 -9.20 -5.74
C GLU A 78 18.63 -8.84 -6.85
N LEU A 79 17.75 -9.77 -7.21
CA LEU A 79 16.67 -9.52 -8.18
C LEU A 79 15.60 -8.58 -7.61
N GLN A 80 15.20 -8.73 -6.34
CA GLN A 80 14.26 -7.84 -5.66
C GLN A 80 14.81 -6.42 -5.52
N GLU A 81 16.11 -6.25 -5.21
CA GLU A 81 16.78 -4.95 -5.14
C GLU A 81 16.80 -4.22 -6.50
N LYS A 82 16.71 -4.97 -7.60
CA LYS A 82 16.53 -4.43 -8.96
C LYS A 82 15.05 -4.26 -9.34
N ASN A 83 14.16 -4.38 -8.37
CA ASN A 83 12.70 -4.27 -8.49
C ASN A 83 12.05 -5.32 -9.41
N LEU A 84 12.72 -6.44 -9.69
CA LEU A 84 12.19 -7.47 -10.57
C LEU A 84 11.26 -8.43 -9.82
N TYR A 85 10.24 -8.91 -10.53
CA TYR A 85 9.57 -10.14 -10.12
C TYR A 85 10.46 -11.35 -10.33
N VAL A 86 10.34 -12.36 -9.48
CA VAL A 86 11.04 -13.64 -9.59
C VAL A 86 9.98 -14.73 -9.74
N PHE A 87 9.87 -15.29 -10.93
CA PHE A 87 8.92 -16.33 -11.29
C PHE A 87 9.63 -17.67 -11.28
N MET A 88 9.27 -18.57 -10.37
CA MET A 88 10.06 -19.76 -10.05
C MET A 88 9.30 -21.04 -10.40
N CYS A 89 9.94 -21.93 -11.16
CA CYS A 89 9.38 -23.23 -11.52
C CYS A 89 10.48 -24.29 -11.77
N ALA A 90 10.06 -25.51 -12.11
CA ALA A 90 10.91 -26.69 -12.33
C ALA A 90 11.74 -27.14 -11.11
N GLU A 91 12.39 -28.28 -11.26
CA GLU A 91 13.34 -28.83 -10.30
C GLU A 91 14.68 -29.14 -10.95
N ASN A 92 15.73 -29.17 -10.13
CA ASN A 92 17.01 -29.76 -10.49
C ASN A 92 17.38 -30.78 -9.41
N GLU A 93 17.56 -32.04 -9.79
CA GLU A 93 17.87 -33.16 -8.86
C GLU A 93 16.93 -33.24 -7.64
N GLY A 94 15.62 -33.04 -7.84
CA GLY A 94 14.63 -33.06 -6.76
C GLY A 94 14.54 -31.79 -5.91
N LYS A 95 15.41 -30.81 -6.13
CA LYS A 95 15.42 -29.51 -5.43
C LYS A 95 14.75 -28.43 -6.27
N ARG A 96 14.14 -27.45 -5.61
CA ARG A 96 13.44 -26.32 -6.25
C ARG A 96 13.83 -25.02 -5.60
N PHE A 97 14.03 -23.98 -6.42
CA PHE A 97 14.40 -22.66 -5.94
C PHE A 97 13.38 -22.09 -4.92
N SER A 98 12.08 -22.26 -5.15
CA SER A 98 11.03 -21.81 -4.21
C SER A 98 11.13 -22.47 -2.84
N GLN A 99 11.45 -23.77 -2.79
CA GLN A 99 11.59 -24.51 -1.54
C GLN A 99 12.86 -24.09 -0.79
N GLN A 100 13.95 -23.83 -1.51
CA GLN A 100 15.18 -23.28 -0.96
C GLN A 100 14.97 -21.92 -0.30
N LEU A 101 14.13 -21.05 -0.87
CA LEU A 101 13.79 -19.77 -0.23
C LEU A 101 13.00 -19.96 1.07
N VAL A 102 12.02 -20.89 1.08
CA VAL A 102 11.27 -21.22 2.31
C VAL A 102 12.20 -21.80 3.38
N GLU A 103 13.12 -22.70 3.02
CA GLU A 103 14.15 -23.25 3.91
C GLU A 103 15.08 -22.16 4.48
N ALA A 104 15.34 -21.11 3.70
CA ALA A 104 16.11 -19.94 4.11
C ALA A 104 15.29 -18.90 4.91
N ASN A 105 14.04 -19.21 5.28
CA ASN A 105 13.10 -18.29 5.95
C ASN A 105 12.84 -17.00 5.15
N ILE A 106 12.76 -17.09 3.83
CA ILE A 106 12.39 -15.98 2.95
C ILE A 106 10.91 -16.10 2.59
N GLN A 107 10.17 -15.01 2.81
CA GLN A 107 8.75 -14.95 2.46
C GLN A 107 8.58 -14.91 0.94
N ILE A 108 7.93 -15.93 0.39
CA ILE A 108 7.52 -16.01 -1.02
C ILE A 108 6.04 -15.62 -1.17
N GLY A 109 5.66 -15.10 -2.33
CA GLY A 109 4.33 -14.59 -2.61
C GLY A 109 4.31 -13.54 -3.72
N TRP A 110 3.11 -13.23 -4.22
CA TRP A 110 2.88 -12.08 -5.08
C TRP A 110 3.26 -10.74 -4.44
N PRO A 111 3.03 -10.49 -3.13
CA PRO A 111 3.40 -9.24 -2.47
C PRO A 111 4.91 -9.02 -2.38
N THR A 112 5.69 -10.07 -2.11
CA THR A 112 7.16 -9.99 -2.04
C THR A 112 7.82 -10.10 -3.41
N ARG A 113 7.03 -10.27 -4.48
CA ARG A 113 7.48 -10.48 -5.86
C ARG A 113 8.26 -11.78 -6.10
N LEU A 114 8.28 -12.70 -5.14
CA LEU A 114 8.91 -14.02 -5.25
C LEU A 114 7.81 -15.07 -5.48
N VAL A 115 7.43 -15.30 -6.73
CA VAL A 115 6.24 -16.08 -7.11
C VAL A 115 6.63 -17.52 -7.47
N SER A 116 6.17 -18.47 -6.66
CA SER A 116 6.31 -19.91 -6.86
C SER A 116 5.22 -20.46 -7.78
N PHE A 117 5.49 -20.60 -9.08
CA PHE A 117 4.49 -21.03 -10.04
C PHE A 117 4.14 -22.51 -9.95
N GLY A 118 5.13 -23.38 -9.86
CA GLY A 118 4.89 -24.81 -9.74
C GLY A 118 6.17 -25.63 -9.70
N PRO A 119 6.04 -26.94 -9.44
CA PRO A 119 7.19 -27.82 -9.26
C PRO A 119 7.85 -28.31 -10.55
N ASP A 120 7.21 -28.14 -11.70
CA ASP A 120 7.57 -28.70 -13.01
C ASP A 120 7.92 -27.59 -14.02
N ILE A 121 8.52 -27.97 -15.15
CA ILE A 121 8.90 -26.99 -16.19
C ILE A 121 7.68 -26.41 -16.91
N TYR A 122 6.57 -27.16 -17.00
CA TYR A 122 5.37 -26.73 -17.72
C TYR A 122 4.77 -25.43 -17.16
N GLN A 123 4.98 -25.15 -15.86
CA GLN A 123 4.52 -23.91 -15.24
C GLN A 123 5.34 -22.67 -15.65
N ALA A 124 6.43 -22.82 -16.42
CA ALA A 124 7.08 -21.70 -17.09
C ALA A 124 6.12 -20.94 -18.01
N VAL A 125 5.09 -21.63 -18.53
CA VAL A 125 4.03 -21.02 -19.34
C VAL A 125 3.30 -19.89 -18.60
N PHE A 126 3.19 -19.95 -17.27
CA PHE A 126 2.54 -18.90 -16.48
C PHE A 126 3.30 -17.57 -16.54
N ALA A 127 4.63 -17.59 -16.66
CA ALA A 127 5.44 -16.39 -16.85
C ALA A 127 5.15 -15.73 -18.20
N ILE A 128 5.10 -16.54 -19.26
CA ILE A 128 4.80 -16.07 -20.63
C ILE A 128 3.36 -15.59 -20.73
N GLY A 129 2.42 -16.33 -20.16
CA GLY A 129 1.01 -15.95 -20.07
C GLY A 129 0.81 -14.63 -19.32
N PHE A 130 1.58 -14.40 -18.24
CA PHE A 130 1.58 -13.12 -17.53
C PHE A 130 2.08 -11.98 -18.42
N ALA A 131 3.22 -12.15 -19.08
CA ALA A 131 3.81 -11.16 -20.00
C ALA A 131 2.87 -10.81 -21.17
N CYS A 132 2.26 -11.83 -21.78
CA CYS A 132 1.25 -11.66 -22.82
C CYS A 132 0.04 -10.86 -22.34
N ARG A 133 -0.44 -11.15 -21.13
CA ARG A 133 -1.57 -10.43 -20.54
C ARG A 133 -1.22 -8.99 -20.20
N VAL A 134 -0.01 -8.68 -19.73
CA VAL A 134 0.43 -7.27 -19.52
C VAL A 134 0.31 -6.47 -20.82
N ALA A 135 0.86 -7.03 -21.90
CA ALA A 135 0.83 -6.40 -23.22
C ALA A 135 -0.60 -6.19 -23.76
N MET A 136 -1.53 -7.11 -23.49
CA MET A 136 -2.93 -6.97 -23.90
C MET A 136 -3.70 -5.98 -23.02
N ALA A 137 -3.61 -6.13 -21.70
CA ALA A 137 -4.42 -5.37 -20.75
C ALA A 137 -3.97 -3.91 -20.62
N PHE A 138 -2.66 -3.66 -20.63
CA PHE A 138 -2.10 -2.33 -20.41
C PHE A 138 -1.43 -1.74 -21.67
N GLY A 139 -0.91 -2.60 -22.55
CA GLY A 139 -0.39 -2.18 -23.85
C GLY A 139 -1.47 -1.96 -24.93
N GLY A 140 -2.73 -2.32 -24.64
CA GLY A 140 -3.85 -2.15 -25.57
C GLY A 140 -3.79 -3.05 -26.80
N ILE A 141 -3.03 -4.15 -26.73
CA ILE A 141 -2.85 -5.08 -27.85
C ILE A 141 -4.03 -6.03 -27.92
N LYS A 142 -4.63 -6.16 -29.10
CA LYS A 142 -5.80 -7.02 -29.30
C LYS A 142 -5.42 -8.50 -29.26
N PRO A 143 -6.25 -9.37 -28.66
CA PRO A 143 -6.09 -10.81 -28.79
C PRO A 143 -5.99 -11.24 -30.26
N GLY A 144 -5.04 -12.14 -30.58
CA GLY A 144 -4.75 -12.59 -31.94
C GLY A 144 -3.69 -11.77 -32.68
N ASP A 145 -3.36 -10.54 -32.23
CA ASP A 145 -2.24 -9.76 -32.79
C ASP A 145 -0.91 -10.17 -32.14
N TYR A 146 -0.47 -11.40 -32.44
CA TYR A 146 0.72 -12.00 -31.84
C TYR A 146 1.98 -11.15 -32.09
N ARG A 147 2.10 -10.55 -33.29
CA ARG A 147 3.30 -9.79 -33.67
C ARG A 147 3.47 -8.56 -32.79
N ARG A 148 2.41 -7.78 -32.56
CA ARG A 148 2.50 -6.62 -31.66
C ARG A 148 2.76 -7.06 -30.21
N ASN A 149 2.17 -8.17 -29.78
CA ASN A 149 2.41 -8.71 -28.44
C ASN A 149 3.89 -9.07 -28.19
N LEU A 150 4.52 -9.76 -29.15
CA LEU A 150 5.94 -10.10 -29.07
C LEU A 150 6.82 -8.85 -29.08
N ILE A 151 6.54 -7.87 -29.94
CA ILE A 151 7.29 -6.61 -29.99
C ILE A 151 7.15 -5.82 -28.68
N TYR A 152 5.94 -5.73 -28.12
CA TYR A 152 5.73 -5.06 -26.84
C TYR A 152 6.58 -5.68 -25.73
N ASN A 153 6.58 -7.02 -25.64
CA ASN A 153 7.36 -7.71 -24.62
C ASN A 153 8.86 -7.52 -24.80
N LYS A 154 9.34 -7.58 -26.05
CA LYS A 154 10.73 -7.26 -26.38
C LYS A 154 11.12 -5.85 -25.93
N ASP A 155 10.27 -4.87 -26.15
CA ASP A 155 10.64 -3.46 -25.96
C ASP A 155 10.32 -2.93 -24.55
N ARG A 156 9.34 -3.50 -23.85
CA ARG A 156 8.81 -2.95 -22.59
C ARG A 156 8.87 -3.88 -21.39
N THR A 157 8.88 -5.20 -21.58
CA THR A 157 8.94 -6.16 -20.47
C THR A 157 10.38 -6.62 -20.28
N TYR A 158 11.11 -6.07 -19.31
CA TYR A 158 12.52 -6.44 -19.07
C TYR A 158 12.64 -7.80 -18.38
N ALA A 159 12.32 -8.87 -19.12
CA ALA A 159 12.37 -10.23 -18.63
C ALA A 159 13.48 -11.10 -19.23
N PHE A 160 13.95 -12.06 -18.45
CA PHE A 160 14.99 -13.02 -18.80
C PHE A 160 14.81 -14.33 -18.02
N VAL A 161 15.37 -15.42 -18.53
CA VAL A 161 15.36 -16.74 -17.90
C VAL A 161 16.71 -16.97 -17.21
N LEU A 162 16.67 -17.43 -15.95
CA LEU A 162 17.82 -17.97 -15.24
C LEU A 162 17.64 -19.50 -15.15
N ALA A 163 18.44 -20.24 -15.91
CA ALA A 163 18.47 -21.70 -15.83
C ALA A 163 19.53 -22.12 -14.81
N LEU A 164 19.07 -22.68 -13.68
CA LEU A 164 19.93 -23.10 -12.57
C LEU A 164 19.91 -24.62 -12.45
N GLY A 165 20.95 -25.27 -12.95
CA GLY A 165 21.10 -26.72 -12.97
C GLY A 165 21.10 -27.34 -14.36
N ASP A 166 20.88 -28.65 -14.40
CA ASP A 166 21.00 -29.44 -15.62
C ASP A 166 19.84 -29.17 -16.58
N VAL A 167 20.17 -28.61 -17.74
CA VAL A 167 19.18 -28.21 -18.75
C VAL A 167 18.73 -29.41 -19.57
N THR A 168 17.47 -29.81 -19.38
CA THR A 168 16.84 -30.91 -20.13
C THR A 168 16.36 -30.47 -21.52
N ASP A 169 15.99 -31.43 -22.39
CA ASP A 169 15.41 -31.13 -23.71
C ASP A 169 14.15 -30.26 -23.63
N GLU A 170 13.32 -30.46 -22.59
CA GLU A 170 12.14 -29.63 -22.35
C GLU A 170 12.52 -28.19 -21.97
N TRP A 171 13.58 -28.00 -21.18
CA TRP A 171 14.10 -26.67 -20.84
C TRP A 171 14.67 -25.96 -22.07
N TYR A 172 15.40 -26.67 -22.94
CA TYR A 172 15.85 -26.11 -24.22
C TYR A 172 14.68 -25.63 -25.07
N ALA A 173 13.60 -26.41 -25.14
CA ALA A 173 12.40 -26.06 -25.90
C ALA A 173 11.69 -24.82 -25.31
N ASN A 174 11.66 -24.70 -23.98
CA ASN A 174 11.15 -23.54 -23.25
C ASN A 174 11.98 -22.28 -23.49
N ALA A 175 13.31 -22.37 -23.34
CA ALA A 175 14.25 -21.28 -23.60
C ALA A 175 14.15 -20.78 -25.06
N ALA A 176 14.13 -21.71 -26.02
CA ALA A 176 13.88 -21.39 -27.43
C ALA A 176 12.51 -20.74 -27.65
N GLY A 177 11.51 -21.11 -26.84
CA GLY A 177 10.23 -20.43 -26.78
C GLY A 177 10.37 -18.97 -26.34
N ALA A 178 11.02 -18.74 -25.20
CA ALA A 178 11.12 -17.44 -24.53
C ALA A 178 11.86 -16.40 -25.39
N ILE A 179 12.85 -16.85 -26.19
CA ILE A 179 13.55 -16.03 -27.18
C ILE A 179 12.57 -15.27 -28.09
N ASN A 180 11.42 -15.86 -28.47
CA ASN A 180 10.44 -15.19 -29.34
C ASN A 180 9.86 -13.91 -28.72
N TRP A 181 9.78 -13.83 -27.38
CA TRP A 181 9.36 -12.64 -26.63
C TRP A 181 10.50 -11.65 -26.39
N GLY A 182 11.71 -11.94 -26.89
CA GLY A 182 12.91 -11.15 -26.64
C GLY A 182 13.53 -11.42 -25.27
N PHE A 183 13.16 -12.51 -24.59
CA PHE A 183 13.67 -12.86 -23.27
C PHE A 183 14.90 -13.77 -23.42
N PRO A 184 16.10 -13.30 -23.03
CA PRO A 184 17.32 -14.10 -23.12
C PRO A 184 17.35 -15.16 -22.02
N THR A 185 18.12 -16.22 -22.23
CA THR A 185 18.40 -17.26 -21.23
C THR A 185 19.83 -17.18 -20.76
N ILE A 186 20.03 -17.19 -19.44
CA ILE A 186 21.33 -17.20 -18.80
C ILE A 186 21.40 -18.49 -17.98
N ALA A 187 22.37 -19.34 -18.28
CA ALA A 187 22.56 -20.62 -17.62
C ALA A 187 23.83 -20.64 -16.75
N ASP A 188 23.75 -21.30 -15.61
CA ASP A 188 24.90 -21.60 -14.76
C ASP A 188 25.74 -22.77 -15.30
N THR A 189 25.12 -23.66 -16.08
CA THR A 189 25.74 -24.83 -16.70
C THR A 189 26.26 -24.55 -18.12
N PRO A 190 27.21 -25.36 -18.64
CA PRO A 190 27.82 -25.17 -19.95
C PRO A 190 26.93 -25.71 -21.09
N ILE A 191 25.87 -24.98 -21.41
CA ILE A 191 25.00 -25.24 -22.56
C ILE A 191 25.45 -24.50 -23.84
N PRO A 192 25.03 -24.92 -25.05
CA PRO A 192 25.32 -24.19 -26.28
C PRO A 192 24.80 -22.75 -26.24
N GLU A 193 25.64 -21.80 -26.63
CA GLU A 193 25.30 -20.38 -26.65
C GLU A 193 24.63 -19.94 -27.96
N VAL A 194 23.84 -18.86 -27.87
CA VAL A 194 23.23 -18.19 -29.02
C VAL A 194 23.54 -16.70 -28.89
N LEU A 195 24.77 -16.35 -29.24
CA LEU A 195 25.35 -15.00 -29.13
C LEU A 195 24.86 -13.97 -30.16
N PRO A 196 24.46 -14.34 -31.40
CA PRO A 196 23.99 -13.35 -32.37
C PRO A 196 22.80 -12.56 -31.84
N THR A 197 22.71 -11.25 -32.12
CA THR A 197 21.61 -10.38 -31.69
C THR A 197 20.45 -10.37 -32.70
N GLY A 198 19.23 -10.00 -32.29
CA GLY A 198 18.14 -9.76 -33.25
C GLY A 198 16.75 -9.77 -32.62
N ILE A 199 16.39 -10.85 -31.94
CA ILE A 199 15.12 -10.94 -31.21
C ILE A 199 15.31 -10.36 -29.81
N CYS A 200 16.27 -10.87 -29.04
CA CYS A 200 16.72 -10.26 -27.79
C CYS A 200 17.52 -8.96 -28.04
N THR A 201 17.66 -8.15 -26.99
CA THR A 201 18.43 -6.88 -27.02
C THR A 201 19.89 -7.12 -27.36
N TYR A 202 20.53 -8.06 -26.68
CA TYR A 202 21.89 -8.52 -26.97
C TYR A 202 21.87 -10.01 -27.29
N GLU A 203 22.60 -10.83 -26.53
CA GLU A 203 22.66 -12.28 -26.70
C GLU A 203 21.32 -12.95 -26.36
N HIS A 204 21.02 -14.08 -27.01
CA HIS A 204 19.80 -14.85 -26.73
C HIS A 204 20.02 -15.94 -25.69
N VAL A 205 21.20 -16.58 -25.71
CA VAL A 205 21.60 -17.59 -24.73
C VAL A 205 23.06 -17.37 -24.36
N VAL A 206 23.31 -17.22 -23.07
CA VAL A 206 24.65 -17.11 -22.47
C VAL A 206 24.78 -18.21 -21.42
N SER A 207 25.90 -18.92 -21.37
CA SER A 207 26.06 -20.10 -20.52
C SER A 207 27.29 -20.05 -19.63
N ASN A 208 27.40 -21.02 -18.72
CA ASN A 208 28.53 -21.17 -17.79
C ASN A 208 28.78 -19.90 -16.94
N ILE A 209 27.71 -19.24 -16.51
CA ILE A 209 27.82 -18.02 -15.71
C ILE A 209 27.79 -18.36 -14.21
N PRO A 210 28.82 -17.97 -13.44
CA PRO A 210 28.84 -18.17 -12.00
C PRO A 210 27.65 -17.53 -11.27
N HIS A 211 27.13 -18.21 -10.25
CA HIS A 211 25.98 -17.77 -9.45
C HIS A 211 26.13 -16.38 -8.81
N ASP A 212 27.34 -15.94 -8.52
CA ASP A 212 27.66 -14.61 -7.97
C ASP A 212 27.57 -13.50 -9.01
N GLN A 213 27.58 -13.84 -10.30
CA GLN A 213 27.54 -12.90 -11.42
C GLN A 213 26.29 -13.04 -12.30
N ILE A 214 25.50 -14.10 -12.08
CA ILE A 214 24.41 -14.49 -12.99
C ILE A 214 23.32 -13.43 -13.13
N VAL A 215 22.95 -12.75 -12.03
CA VAL A 215 21.95 -11.69 -12.04
C VAL A 215 22.48 -10.46 -12.77
N GLN A 216 23.70 -10.03 -12.48
CA GLN A 216 24.35 -8.92 -13.17
C GLN A 216 24.44 -9.20 -14.68
N LYS A 217 24.86 -10.41 -15.06
CA LYS A 217 24.96 -10.78 -16.47
C LYS A 217 23.59 -10.77 -17.15
N ALA A 218 22.56 -11.27 -16.50
CA ALA A 218 21.21 -11.28 -17.06
C ALA A 218 20.65 -9.86 -17.27
N VAL A 219 20.88 -8.96 -16.32
CA VAL A 219 20.52 -7.54 -16.41
C VAL A 219 21.24 -6.86 -17.57
N GLU A 220 22.54 -7.13 -17.74
CA GLU A 220 23.36 -6.64 -18.85
C GLU A 220 22.81 -7.12 -20.20
N VAL A 221 22.66 -8.45 -20.37
CA VAL A 221 22.19 -9.09 -21.62
C VAL A 221 20.77 -8.65 -21.98
N ARG A 222 19.91 -8.41 -20.99
CA ARG A 222 18.56 -7.89 -21.24
C ARG A 222 18.54 -6.38 -21.53
N GLY A 223 19.60 -5.66 -21.19
CA GLY A 223 19.71 -4.20 -21.35
C GLY A 223 18.94 -3.41 -20.30
N LEU A 224 18.72 -3.99 -19.11
CA LEU A 224 18.03 -3.31 -18.01
C LEU A 224 18.97 -2.29 -17.35
N LYS A 225 18.63 -1.00 -17.42
CA LYS A 225 19.35 0.07 -16.72
C LYS A 225 18.77 0.25 -15.32
N VAL A 226 19.43 -0.32 -14.31
CA VAL A 226 18.99 -0.17 -12.92
C VAL A 226 19.49 1.16 -12.35
N GLN A 227 18.59 2.06 -11.98
CA GLN A 227 18.91 3.18 -11.10
C GLN A 227 18.83 2.69 -9.65
N VAL A 228 19.95 2.21 -9.10
CA VAL A 228 20.02 1.91 -7.67
C VAL A 228 20.34 3.21 -6.94
N ALA A 229 19.32 3.89 -6.40
CA ALA A 229 19.56 4.87 -5.36
C ALA A 229 19.94 4.11 -4.08
N ALA A 230 21.22 4.16 -3.70
CA ALA A 230 21.71 3.45 -2.53
C ALA A 230 21.24 4.18 -1.26
N VAL A 231 20.29 3.58 -0.53
CA VAL A 231 19.89 4.05 0.80
C VAL A 231 20.86 3.42 1.83
N PRO A 232 21.56 4.21 2.68
CA PRO A 232 22.64 3.71 3.54
C PRO A 232 22.09 3.01 4.80
N ILE A 233 21.48 1.84 4.60
CA ILE A 233 20.90 1.00 5.66
C ILE A 233 21.37 -0.46 5.54
N PRO A 234 21.34 -1.25 6.62
CA PRO A 234 21.89 -2.62 6.64
C PRO A 234 20.90 -3.70 6.15
N VAL A 235 19.71 -3.29 5.73
CA VAL A 235 18.67 -4.16 5.17
C VAL A 235 18.40 -3.75 3.73
N SER A 236 17.89 -4.68 2.92
CA SER A 236 17.50 -4.36 1.55
C SER A 236 16.36 -3.35 1.55
N TYR A 237 16.35 -2.50 0.51
CA TYR A 237 15.44 -1.38 0.39
C TYR A 237 14.81 -1.35 -1.00
N GLY A 238 13.49 -1.23 -1.08
CA GLY A 238 12.76 -1.08 -2.33
C GLY A 238 11.25 -1.30 -2.20
N PRO A 239 10.45 -0.88 -3.20
CA PRO A 239 9.01 -1.09 -3.27
C PRO A 239 8.53 -2.52 -3.00
N ALA A 240 9.34 -3.53 -3.31
CA ALA A 240 9.02 -4.94 -3.10
C ALA A 240 8.78 -5.29 -1.61
N PHE A 241 9.34 -4.52 -0.68
CA PHE A 241 9.21 -4.77 0.77
C PHE A 241 8.06 -4.01 1.41
N GLU A 242 7.43 -3.04 0.71
CA GLU A 242 6.39 -2.16 1.27
C GLU A 242 5.18 -2.91 1.86
N GLY A 243 4.88 -4.09 1.31
CA GLY A 243 3.76 -4.93 1.72
C GLY A 243 4.05 -5.85 2.92
N GLU A 244 5.29 -5.92 3.41
CA GLU A 244 5.67 -6.84 4.48
C GLU A 244 4.90 -6.53 5.79
N ARG A 245 4.55 -7.60 6.53
CA ARG A 245 3.82 -7.49 7.80
C ARG A 245 4.63 -8.14 8.91
N VAL A 246 5.04 -7.36 9.89
CA VAL A 246 5.71 -7.88 11.10
C VAL A 246 4.64 -8.22 12.15
N ARG A 247 4.51 -9.49 12.53
CA ARG A 247 3.46 -10.01 13.43
C ARG A 247 4.02 -11.03 14.42
N GLY A 248 3.25 -11.30 15.47
CA GLY A 248 3.49 -12.43 16.38
C GLY A 248 4.91 -12.43 16.97
N GLU A 249 5.56 -13.59 16.88
CA GLU A 249 6.90 -13.83 17.44
C GLU A 249 8.02 -13.12 16.66
N ASP A 250 7.77 -12.62 15.45
CA ASP A 250 8.78 -11.93 14.64
C ASP A 250 9.06 -10.51 15.11
N ILE A 251 8.18 -9.93 15.93
CA ILE A 251 8.30 -8.57 16.44
C ILE A 251 9.49 -8.48 17.41
N TYR A 252 10.48 -7.66 17.06
CA TYR A 252 11.55 -7.28 17.97
C TYR A 252 11.18 -6.04 18.78
N LEU A 253 10.72 -4.99 18.10
CA LEU A 253 10.29 -3.73 18.70
C LEU A 253 8.95 -3.30 18.10
N GLU A 254 8.04 -2.83 18.96
CA GLU A 254 6.77 -2.23 18.58
C GLU A 254 6.61 -0.84 19.20
N MET A 255 6.19 0.14 18.39
CA MET A 255 6.00 1.53 18.79
C MET A 255 4.68 2.05 18.24
N GLY A 256 3.78 2.56 19.07
CA GLY A 256 2.46 3.04 18.66
C GLY A 256 1.36 1.98 18.73
N GLY A 257 0.36 2.09 17.83
CA GLY A 257 -0.72 1.11 17.68
C GLY A 257 -1.63 0.99 18.91
N GLY A 258 -1.88 2.11 19.60
CA GLY A 258 -2.66 2.18 20.83
C GLY A 258 -1.96 1.58 22.07
N ARG A 259 -0.75 1.03 21.93
CA ARG A 259 0.01 0.41 23.03
C ARG A 259 0.99 1.38 23.67
N THR A 260 1.61 2.24 22.87
CA THR A 260 2.48 3.35 23.30
C THR A 260 2.15 4.59 22.47
N VAL A 261 2.68 5.74 22.86
CA VAL A 261 2.53 6.98 22.08
C VAL A 261 3.53 6.97 20.93
N ALA A 262 3.06 7.23 19.72
CA ALA A 262 3.90 7.35 18.54
C ALA A 262 3.48 8.55 17.68
N VAL A 263 4.43 9.40 17.29
CA VAL A 263 4.17 10.58 16.47
C VAL A 263 5.22 10.77 15.38
N GLU A 264 4.80 11.16 14.18
CA GLU A 264 5.69 11.58 13.09
C GLU A 264 5.33 12.99 12.63
N TRP A 265 6.31 13.89 12.65
CA TRP A 265 6.08 15.31 12.40
C TRP A 265 7.15 15.89 11.49
N THR A 266 6.75 16.35 10.31
CA THR A 266 7.62 17.13 9.41
C THR A 266 7.37 18.61 9.65
N THR A 267 8.43 19.41 9.80
CA THR A 267 8.32 20.85 10.07
C THR A 267 9.43 21.64 9.42
N THR A 268 9.11 22.86 8.99
CA THR A 268 10.05 23.79 8.38
C THR A 268 10.91 24.50 9.42
N LYS A 269 12.19 24.68 9.12
CA LYS A 269 13.15 25.45 9.93
C LYS A 269 13.94 26.40 9.04
N ARG A 270 14.65 27.36 9.65
CA ARG A 270 15.58 28.21 8.91
C ARG A 270 16.81 27.42 8.50
N MET A 271 17.47 27.87 7.44
CA MET A 271 18.61 27.18 6.82
C MET A 271 19.79 26.97 7.77
N GLU A 272 19.97 27.88 8.73
CA GLU A 272 20.99 27.84 9.78
C GLU A 272 20.66 26.91 10.96
N GLU A 273 19.40 26.47 11.08
CA GLU A 273 18.93 25.59 12.16
C GLU A 273 18.99 24.10 11.78
N VAL A 274 19.26 23.81 10.49
CA VAL A 274 19.30 22.47 9.91
C VAL A 274 20.70 22.12 9.41
N GLU A 275 21.23 21.02 9.94
CA GLU A 275 22.43 20.34 9.48
C GLU A 275 22.02 19.15 8.60
N ASP A 276 22.22 19.27 7.28
CA ASP A 276 21.75 18.25 6.33
C ASP A 276 22.34 16.86 6.63
N GLY A 277 21.49 15.84 6.61
CA GLY A 277 21.87 14.45 6.86
C GLY A 277 22.10 14.11 8.33
N LYS A 278 21.96 15.07 9.26
CA LYS A 278 22.06 14.78 10.68
C LYS A 278 20.87 13.92 11.13
N VAL A 279 21.18 12.78 11.75
CA VAL A 279 20.21 11.93 12.44
C VAL A 279 20.61 11.85 13.91
N GLU A 280 19.68 12.18 14.80
CA GLU A 280 19.86 12.14 16.24
C GLU A 280 18.83 11.19 16.85
N VAL A 281 19.27 10.25 17.71
CA VAL A 281 18.40 9.34 18.45
C VAL A 281 18.56 9.64 19.94
N VAL A 282 17.47 10.03 20.60
CA VAL A 282 17.42 10.40 22.02
C VAL A 282 16.56 9.40 22.78
N GLY A 283 17.20 8.62 23.63
CA GLY A 283 16.58 7.52 24.39
C GLY A 283 17.09 6.14 23.97
N PRO A 284 16.48 5.06 24.49
CA PRO A 284 16.84 3.69 24.14
C PRO A 284 16.72 3.42 22.63
N ASP A 285 17.75 2.80 22.05
CA ASP A 285 17.75 2.28 20.68
C ASP A 285 17.49 0.77 20.68
N VAL A 286 17.40 0.17 19.49
CA VAL A 286 17.16 -1.27 19.28
C VAL A 286 18.16 -2.15 20.05
N GLY A 287 19.41 -1.71 20.19
CA GLY A 287 20.44 -2.47 20.91
C GLY A 287 20.31 -2.48 22.44
N ASP A 288 19.48 -1.61 23.00
CA ASP A 288 19.34 -1.40 24.45
C ASP A 288 18.14 -2.17 25.05
N ILE A 289 17.36 -2.84 24.20
CA ILE A 289 16.10 -3.48 24.54
C ILE A 289 16.13 -4.99 24.25
N GLN A 290 15.12 -5.71 24.74
CA GLN A 290 14.93 -7.14 24.46
C GLN A 290 13.86 -7.35 23.39
N PRO A 291 13.91 -8.45 22.62
CA PRO A 291 12.86 -8.79 21.66
C PRO A 291 11.46 -8.80 22.29
N GLY A 292 10.49 -8.21 21.59
CA GLY A 292 9.11 -8.04 22.07
C GLY A 292 8.89 -6.78 22.92
N ALA A 293 9.92 -5.94 23.10
CA ALA A 293 9.79 -4.68 23.80
C ALA A 293 8.86 -3.69 23.07
N ARG A 294 8.33 -2.74 23.85
CA ARG A 294 7.53 -1.64 23.35
C ARG A 294 8.14 -0.33 23.80
N LEU A 295 8.27 0.63 22.89
CA LEU A 295 8.77 1.97 23.19
C LEU A 295 7.76 3.03 22.74
N HIS A 296 7.85 4.20 23.37
CA HIS A 296 7.27 5.41 22.78
C HIS A 296 8.14 5.84 21.59
N PHE A 297 7.58 6.60 20.66
CA PHE A 297 8.31 7.03 19.48
C PHE A 297 7.90 8.44 19.04
N ALA A 298 8.87 9.28 18.72
CA ALA A 298 8.62 10.49 17.98
C ALA A 298 9.69 10.65 16.91
N MET A 299 9.29 10.84 15.66
CA MET A 299 10.18 11.23 14.57
C MET A 299 9.87 12.66 14.15
N VAL A 300 10.86 13.54 14.23
CA VAL A 300 10.76 14.92 13.74
C VAL A 300 11.67 15.08 12.54
N ALA A 301 11.10 15.39 11.38
CA ALA A 301 11.82 15.75 10.17
C ALA A 301 11.86 17.27 10.04
N GLU A 302 13.01 17.88 10.33
CA GLU A 302 13.23 19.32 10.22
C GLU A 302 13.81 19.64 8.83
N VAL A 303 13.00 20.30 8.00
CA VAL A 303 13.30 20.58 6.60
C VAL A 303 13.60 22.08 6.43
N ALA A 304 14.59 22.41 5.59
CA ALA A 304 14.88 23.78 5.20
C ALA A 304 15.08 23.87 3.69
N GLY A 305 14.49 24.87 3.05
CA GLY A 305 14.61 25.08 1.61
C GLY A 305 14.22 26.50 1.21
N ARG A 306 14.92 27.07 0.22
CA ARG A 306 14.59 28.42 -0.29
C ARG A 306 13.21 28.50 -0.94
N ASN A 307 12.81 27.39 -1.57
CA ASN A 307 11.52 27.25 -2.25
C ASN A 307 10.52 26.44 -1.43
N PHE A 308 10.86 26.08 -0.18
CA PHE A 308 10.00 25.27 0.67
C PHE A 308 8.94 26.15 1.33
N GLN A 309 7.71 25.66 1.38
CA GLN A 309 6.57 26.33 2.01
C GLN A 309 6.02 25.41 3.10
N GLU A 310 5.43 25.98 4.15
CA GLU A 310 4.79 25.19 5.22
C GLU A 310 3.69 24.27 4.66
N ASP A 311 3.07 24.65 3.54
CA ASP A 311 2.10 23.86 2.76
C ASP A 311 2.65 22.51 2.27
N PHE A 312 3.98 22.37 2.16
CA PHE A 312 4.63 21.14 1.69
C PHE A 312 4.97 20.17 2.82
N GLU A 313 4.90 20.60 4.08
CA GLU A 313 5.13 19.74 5.24
C GLU A 313 4.26 18.46 5.25
N PRO A 314 2.92 18.53 5.10
CA PRO A 314 2.07 17.34 5.11
C PRO A 314 2.36 16.38 3.93
N ILE A 315 2.84 16.91 2.80
CA ILE A 315 3.15 16.13 1.59
C ILE A 315 4.35 15.22 1.87
N LEU A 316 5.41 15.79 2.44
CA LEU A 316 6.59 15.04 2.87
C LEU A 316 6.23 14.07 4.00
N GLU A 317 5.54 14.55 5.04
CA GLU A 317 5.14 13.74 6.20
C GLU A 317 4.36 12.49 5.78
N ARG A 318 3.48 12.60 4.77
CA ARG A 318 2.72 11.45 4.28
C ARG A 318 3.60 10.38 3.61
N GLN A 319 4.72 10.77 3.01
CA GLN A 319 5.62 9.81 2.37
C GLN A 319 6.37 8.93 3.36
N ASN A 320 6.52 9.35 4.62
CA ASN A 320 7.15 8.54 5.67
C ASN A 320 6.58 7.13 5.71
N HIS A 321 5.26 7.01 5.54
CA HIS A 321 4.60 5.71 5.45
C HIS A 321 5.19 4.82 4.36
N HIS A 322 5.31 5.28 3.12
CA HIS A 322 5.85 4.46 2.03
C HIS A 322 7.34 4.23 2.19
N LEU A 323 8.09 5.29 2.49
CA LEU A 323 9.54 5.25 2.55
C LEU A 323 10.03 4.31 3.66
N ILE A 324 9.41 4.32 4.83
CA ILE A 324 9.78 3.43 5.93
C ILE A 324 9.40 1.97 5.63
N ASN A 325 8.23 1.71 5.02
CA ASN A 325 7.81 0.35 4.66
C ASN A 325 8.68 -0.27 3.56
N GLN A 326 9.37 0.51 2.74
CA GLN A 326 10.27 -0.02 1.70
C GLN A 326 11.56 -0.66 2.27
N ALA A 327 11.83 -0.54 3.56
CA ALA A 327 12.91 -1.26 4.22
C ALA A 327 12.45 -2.67 4.64
N GLN A 328 13.18 -3.69 4.21
CA GLN A 328 12.88 -5.08 4.55
C GLN A 328 12.81 -5.29 6.06
N GLY A 329 11.74 -5.97 6.52
CA GLY A 329 11.52 -6.29 7.93
C GLY A 329 10.99 -5.14 8.78
N ILE A 330 10.61 -4.01 8.16
CA ILE A 330 10.03 -2.85 8.85
C ILE A 330 8.58 -2.66 8.39
N MET A 331 7.67 -2.44 9.34
CA MET A 331 6.27 -2.15 9.06
C MET A 331 5.89 -0.81 9.69
N HIS A 332 5.40 0.12 8.88
CA HIS A 332 4.84 1.40 9.31
C HIS A 332 3.37 1.48 8.90
N ILE A 333 2.48 1.75 9.85
CA ILE A 333 1.05 2.00 9.61
C ILE A 333 0.70 3.31 10.30
N GLY A 334 -0.29 4.00 9.79
CA GLY A 334 -0.76 5.22 10.39
C GLY A 334 -0.14 6.47 9.76
N GLN A 335 -0.20 7.56 10.52
CA GLN A 335 0.12 8.93 10.15
C GLN A 335 0.14 9.78 11.43
N ARG A 336 0.76 10.97 11.37
CA ARG A 336 0.68 11.99 12.44
C ARG A 336 0.96 11.37 13.82
N ASP A 337 0.05 11.52 14.79
CA ASP A 337 0.15 11.01 16.16
C ASP A 337 -0.54 9.66 16.41
N ILE A 338 -0.89 8.95 15.34
CA ILE A 338 -1.41 7.58 15.37
C ILE A 338 -0.52 6.61 14.58
N ALA A 339 0.74 6.97 14.40
CA ALA A 339 1.74 6.12 13.77
C ALA A 339 1.90 4.80 14.55
N TRP A 340 2.26 3.74 13.83
CA TRP A 340 2.47 2.41 14.37
C TRP A 340 3.58 1.70 13.61
N ILE A 341 4.70 1.49 14.29
CA ILE A 341 5.92 0.96 13.70
C ILE A 341 6.26 -0.37 14.37
N ARG A 342 6.63 -1.36 13.56
CA ARG A 342 7.22 -2.62 14.03
C ARG A 342 8.51 -2.91 13.29
N ILE A 343 9.49 -3.43 14.03
CA ILE A 343 10.80 -3.86 13.51
C ILE A 343 10.92 -5.36 13.76
N SER A 344 11.26 -6.13 12.73
CA SER A 344 11.43 -7.58 12.83
C SER A 344 12.75 -7.98 13.48
N LYS A 345 12.80 -9.16 14.09
CA LYS A 345 14.05 -9.75 14.62
C LYS A 345 15.13 -9.86 13.54
N GLN A 346 14.75 -10.26 12.33
CA GLN A 346 15.66 -10.39 11.20
C GLN A 346 16.31 -9.05 10.80
N ALA A 347 15.55 -7.95 10.81
CA ALA A 347 16.10 -6.63 10.51
C ALA A 347 17.16 -6.22 11.55
N VAL A 348 16.89 -6.50 12.83
CA VAL A 348 17.84 -6.22 13.93
C VAL A 348 19.10 -7.08 13.83
N GLU A 349 18.96 -8.37 13.51
CA GLU A 349 20.09 -9.27 13.29
C GLU A 349 21.02 -8.80 12.16
N LYS A 350 20.44 -8.20 11.10
CA LYS A 350 21.20 -7.57 10.01
C LYS A 350 21.86 -6.24 10.44
N GLY A 351 21.51 -5.69 11.59
CA GLY A 351 22.09 -4.47 12.16
C GLY A 351 21.20 -3.24 12.08
N PHE A 352 19.91 -3.39 11.76
CA PHE A 352 18.98 -2.27 11.72
C PHE A 352 18.81 -1.62 13.11
N ARG A 353 18.68 -0.29 13.11
CA ARG A 353 18.65 0.60 14.28
C ARG A 353 17.72 1.77 13.97
N LEU A 354 17.27 2.51 14.98
CA LEU A 354 16.36 3.64 14.77
C LEU A 354 16.98 4.73 13.89
N GLU A 355 18.30 4.96 13.96
CA GLU A 355 18.98 5.93 13.08
C GLU A 355 18.77 5.64 11.58
N HIS A 356 18.53 4.38 11.21
CA HIS A 356 18.33 3.98 9.81
C HIS A 356 16.99 4.46 9.27
N ILE A 357 15.96 4.64 10.12
CA ILE A 357 14.72 5.33 9.74
C ILE A 357 15.04 6.76 9.30
N GLY A 358 15.88 7.47 10.05
CA GLY A 358 16.30 8.83 9.68
C GLY A 358 17.11 8.88 8.37
N LYS A 359 18.00 7.90 8.15
CA LYS A 359 18.77 7.77 6.90
C LYS A 359 17.89 7.48 5.68
N ILE A 360 16.83 6.68 5.84
CA ILE A 360 15.82 6.44 4.80
C ILE A 360 15.15 7.75 4.42
N ILE A 361 14.62 8.48 5.42
CA ILE A 361 13.91 9.74 5.17
C ILE A 361 14.83 10.77 4.51
N HIS A 362 16.05 10.96 4.99
CA HIS A 362 17.02 11.87 4.36
C HIS A 362 17.30 11.52 2.90
N ALA A 363 17.69 10.28 2.62
CA ALA A 363 18.05 9.86 1.26
C ALA A 363 16.87 9.98 0.29
N LYS A 364 15.67 9.56 0.72
CA LYS A 364 14.50 9.49 -0.14
C LYS A 364 13.78 10.81 -0.30
N TYR A 365 13.75 11.65 0.73
CA TYR A 365 13.27 13.03 0.56
C TYR A 365 14.12 13.75 -0.49
N HIS A 366 15.45 13.66 -0.40
CA HIS A 366 16.34 14.30 -1.40
C HIS A 366 16.13 13.74 -2.81
N GLN A 367 15.99 12.42 -2.93
CA GLN A 367 15.75 11.78 -4.22
C GLN A 367 14.43 12.20 -4.85
N ASP A 368 13.34 12.19 -4.08
CA ASP A 368 11.98 12.30 -4.62
C ASP A 368 11.47 13.75 -4.60
N PHE A 369 12.02 14.59 -3.72
CA PHE A 369 11.56 15.97 -3.44
C PHE A 369 12.71 17.00 -3.36
N GLY A 370 13.94 16.66 -3.77
CA GLY A 370 15.08 17.58 -3.71
C GLY A 370 14.94 18.86 -4.55
N ALA A 371 13.89 18.97 -5.38
CA ALA A 371 13.55 20.21 -6.08
C ALA A 371 12.89 21.28 -5.18
N ILE A 372 12.28 20.88 -4.06
CA ILE A 372 11.48 21.77 -3.20
C ILE A 372 12.14 22.12 -1.87
N PHE A 373 13.16 21.38 -1.44
CA PHE A 373 13.94 21.71 -0.24
C PHE A 373 15.44 21.48 -0.44
N ASP A 374 16.26 22.07 0.43
CA ASP A 374 17.73 22.03 0.33
C ASP A 374 18.39 21.14 1.40
N LYS A 375 17.81 21.06 2.61
CA LYS A 375 18.35 20.29 3.74
C LYS A 375 17.26 19.60 4.55
N VAL A 376 17.59 18.43 5.09
CA VAL A 376 16.75 17.76 6.09
C VAL A 376 17.61 17.14 7.20
N GLN A 377 17.17 17.31 8.44
CA GLN A 377 17.70 16.59 9.60
C GLN A 377 16.58 15.86 10.34
N ILE A 378 16.89 14.70 10.91
CA ILE A 378 15.92 13.85 11.59
C ILE A 378 16.27 13.72 13.07
N LYS A 379 15.28 13.89 13.93
CA LYS A 379 15.39 13.63 15.37
C LYS A 379 14.39 12.56 15.76
N ILE A 380 14.89 11.50 16.39
CA ILE A 380 14.09 10.39 16.89
C ILE A 380 14.14 10.39 18.41
N TYR A 381 12.99 10.32 19.06
CA TYR A 381 12.88 10.23 20.52
C TYR A 381 12.17 8.94 20.90
N THR A 382 12.70 8.24 21.90
CA THR A 382 12.08 7.03 22.47
C THR A 382 11.77 7.14 23.97
N GLU A 383 12.26 8.19 24.62
CA GLU A 383 11.90 8.55 26.00
C GLU A 383 10.48 9.13 26.05
N GLU A 384 9.63 8.58 26.92
CA GLU A 384 8.21 8.95 27.00
C GLU A 384 7.99 10.46 27.19
N GLU A 385 8.72 11.10 28.10
CA GLU A 385 8.58 12.54 28.37
C GLU A 385 8.87 13.37 27.11
N LYS A 386 9.94 13.04 26.39
CA LYS A 386 10.32 13.73 25.14
C LYS A 386 9.33 13.46 24.01
N VAL A 387 8.83 12.23 23.91
CA VAL A 387 7.78 11.90 22.93
C VAL A 387 6.52 12.72 23.19
N ARG A 388 6.12 12.90 24.46
CA ARG A 388 4.97 13.72 24.83
C ARG A 388 5.18 15.21 24.55
N GLU A 389 6.38 15.75 24.82
CA GLU A 389 6.74 17.13 24.43
C GLU A 389 6.63 17.35 22.91
N VAL A 390 7.06 16.38 22.11
CA VAL A 390 6.94 16.45 20.64
C VAL A 390 5.48 16.34 20.21
N LEU A 391 4.72 15.42 20.81
CA LEU A 391 3.30 15.22 20.53
C LEU A 391 2.50 16.51 20.69
N GLU A 392 2.71 17.27 21.77
CA GLU A 392 2.01 18.54 22.00
C GLU A 392 2.28 19.54 20.88
N LYS A 393 3.54 19.70 20.46
CA LYS A 393 3.92 20.61 19.36
C LYS A 393 3.35 20.14 18.02
N ALA A 394 3.42 18.85 17.76
CA ALA A 394 2.91 18.25 16.53
C ALA A 394 1.39 18.45 16.42
N ARG A 395 0.64 18.24 17.51
CA ARG A 395 -0.82 18.46 17.54
C ARG A 395 -1.21 19.91 17.26
N VAL A 396 -0.45 20.89 17.76
CA VAL A 396 -0.67 22.31 17.41
C VAL A 396 -0.47 22.54 15.91
N ALA A 397 0.57 21.94 15.31
CA ALA A 397 0.80 22.03 13.87
C ALA A 397 -0.31 21.33 13.06
N TYR A 398 -0.77 20.15 13.50
CA TYR A 398 -1.85 19.43 12.83
C TYR A 398 -3.18 20.20 12.90
N ASP A 399 -3.51 20.79 14.05
CA ASP A 399 -4.70 21.62 14.20
C ASP A 399 -4.64 22.86 13.30
N HIS A 400 -3.48 23.51 13.21
CA HIS A 400 -3.27 24.59 12.24
C HIS A 400 -3.45 24.12 10.79
N ARG A 401 -2.91 22.95 10.41
CA ARG A 401 -3.07 22.40 9.05
C ARG A 401 -4.53 22.09 8.74
N ASP A 402 -5.25 21.53 9.71
CA ASP A 402 -6.66 21.15 9.56
C ASP A 402 -7.55 22.40 9.48
N THR A 403 -7.31 23.43 10.31
CA THR A 403 -8.11 24.66 10.33
C THR A 403 -7.91 25.53 9.09
N ARG A 404 -6.81 25.39 8.35
CA ARG A 404 -6.56 26.16 7.11
C ARG A 404 -7.56 25.93 5.98
N ILE A 405 -8.25 24.78 5.99
CA ILE A 405 -9.30 24.49 5.01
C ILE A 405 -10.66 25.06 5.45
N GLU A 406 -10.79 25.50 6.70
CA GLU A 406 -12.02 26.08 7.22
C GLU A 406 -12.38 27.35 6.44
N GLY A 407 -13.63 27.40 5.94
CA GLY A 407 -14.13 28.49 5.11
C GLY A 407 -14.16 28.18 3.61
N MET A 408 -13.48 27.11 3.17
CA MET A 408 -13.68 26.55 1.84
C MET A 408 -14.87 25.59 1.88
N THR A 409 -15.82 25.73 0.94
CA THR A 409 -16.96 24.80 0.81
C THR A 409 -16.92 24.07 -0.51
N ASP A 410 -17.56 22.89 -0.56
CA ASP A 410 -17.62 22.07 -1.77
C ASP A 410 -18.37 22.79 -2.91
N GLU A 411 -19.29 23.70 -2.59
CA GLU A 411 -19.96 24.56 -3.59
C GLU A 411 -19.04 25.65 -4.15
N SER A 412 -18.12 26.18 -3.34
CA SER A 412 -17.29 27.33 -3.71
C SER A 412 -16.13 27.00 -4.66
N ILE A 413 -15.87 25.71 -4.91
CA ILE A 413 -14.70 25.23 -5.67
C ILE A 413 -15.14 24.27 -6.77
N ASP A 414 -14.67 24.45 -8.01
CA ASP A 414 -15.02 23.60 -9.16
C ASP A 414 -14.14 22.36 -9.34
N THR A 415 -13.02 22.30 -8.63
CA THR A 415 -12.02 21.24 -8.74
C THR A 415 -11.86 20.50 -7.42
N PHE A 416 -12.07 19.19 -7.42
CA PHE A 416 -11.65 18.29 -6.34
C PHE A 416 -10.32 17.63 -6.71
N TYR A 417 -9.77 16.83 -5.81
CA TYR A 417 -8.57 16.05 -6.09
C TYR A 417 -8.80 14.58 -5.84
N SER A 418 -8.19 13.75 -6.67
CA SER A 418 -8.02 12.34 -6.38
C SER A 418 -6.80 12.10 -5.49
N CYS A 419 -6.77 10.95 -4.84
CA CYS A 419 -5.54 10.35 -4.33
C CYS A 419 -5.57 8.84 -4.58
N ILE A 420 -4.60 8.33 -5.32
CA ILE A 420 -4.43 6.90 -5.64
C ILE A 420 -3.22 6.26 -4.96
N LEU A 421 -2.59 6.96 -4.01
CA LEU A 421 -1.37 6.52 -3.33
C LEU A 421 -1.55 5.18 -2.59
N CYS A 422 -2.75 4.89 -2.07
CA CYS A 422 -3.04 3.61 -1.42
C CYS A 422 -3.31 2.45 -2.40
N GLN A 423 -3.23 2.65 -3.73
CA GLN A 423 -3.41 1.58 -4.70
C GLN A 423 -2.30 0.51 -4.66
N SER A 424 -1.17 0.78 -4.00
CA SER A 424 -0.12 -0.22 -3.74
C SER A 424 -0.67 -1.45 -3.00
N PHE A 425 -1.66 -1.27 -2.11
CA PHE A 425 -2.31 -2.37 -1.37
C PHE A 425 -3.83 -2.47 -1.57
N ALA A 426 -4.51 -1.42 -2.05
CA ALA A 426 -5.94 -1.40 -2.36
C ALA A 426 -6.18 -0.96 -3.83
N PRO A 427 -6.00 -1.85 -4.82
CA PRO A 427 -5.77 -1.46 -6.22
C PRO A 427 -6.92 -0.75 -6.93
N ASN A 428 -8.15 -0.93 -6.44
CA ASN A 428 -9.35 -0.31 -7.00
C ASN A 428 -9.81 0.90 -6.17
N HIS A 429 -9.12 1.21 -5.08
CA HIS A 429 -9.47 2.33 -4.22
C HIS A 429 -9.07 3.66 -4.86
N VAL A 430 -9.93 4.65 -4.72
CA VAL A 430 -9.68 6.04 -5.12
C VAL A 430 -10.29 6.93 -4.04
N CYS A 431 -9.47 7.74 -3.38
CA CYS A 431 -9.99 8.84 -2.56
C CYS A 431 -10.38 9.99 -3.48
N VAL A 432 -11.59 10.53 -3.31
CA VAL A 432 -11.97 11.85 -3.85
C VAL A 432 -12.00 12.82 -2.68
N ILE A 433 -11.17 13.84 -2.74
CA ILE A 433 -10.89 14.77 -1.65
C ILE A 433 -11.45 16.13 -2.05
N SER A 434 -12.34 16.65 -1.22
CA SER A 434 -12.99 17.96 -1.34
C SER A 434 -12.66 18.84 -0.13
N PRO A 435 -12.92 20.15 -0.19
CA PRO A 435 -12.77 21.04 0.96
C PRO A 435 -13.41 20.51 2.25
N GLU A 436 -14.63 19.97 2.16
CA GLU A 436 -15.39 19.49 3.31
C GLU A 436 -15.31 17.97 3.49
N ARG A 437 -14.45 17.29 2.71
CA ARG A 437 -14.15 15.86 2.81
C ARG A 437 -12.67 15.58 2.59
N THR A 438 -11.92 15.54 3.69
CA THR A 438 -10.51 15.12 3.71
C THR A 438 -10.35 13.66 3.26
N GLY A 439 -9.14 13.27 2.87
CA GLY A 439 -8.79 11.87 2.70
C GLY A 439 -9.08 11.08 3.97
N LEU A 440 -9.52 9.82 3.83
CA LEU A 440 -9.90 8.98 4.97
C LEU A 440 -8.75 8.72 5.95
N CYS A 441 -7.50 8.91 5.50
CA CYS A 441 -6.33 8.86 6.36
C CYS A 441 -6.20 10.08 7.28
N GLY A 442 -6.94 11.17 7.08
CA GLY A 442 -6.76 12.39 7.87
C GLY A 442 -5.46 13.16 7.59
N ALA A 443 -4.49 12.57 6.90
CA ALA A 443 -3.21 13.21 6.61
C ALA A 443 -3.26 14.19 5.43
N TYR A 444 -4.14 13.95 4.44
CA TYR A 444 -4.30 14.79 3.25
C TYR A 444 -5.68 15.44 3.22
N ASN A 445 -5.70 16.76 3.14
CA ASN A 445 -6.85 17.57 2.82
C ASN A 445 -6.77 18.06 1.34
N TRP A 446 -7.71 18.91 0.92
CA TRP A 446 -7.76 19.42 -0.45
C TRP A 446 -6.54 20.26 -0.84
N LEU A 447 -6.04 21.11 0.07
CA LEU A 447 -4.88 21.97 -0.16
C LEU A 447 -3.61 21.13 -0.33
N ASP A 448 -3.46 20.08 0.49
CA ASP A 448 -2.34 19.15 0.40
C ASP A 448 -2.31 18.45 -0.97
N CYS A 449 -3.47 18.03 -1.47
CA CYS A 449 -3.56 17.37 -2.77
C CYS A 449 -3.25 18.33 -3.94
N ARG A 450 -3.68 19.59 -3.83
CA ARG A 450 -3.30 20.64 -4.80
C ARG A 450 -1.78 20.83 -4.81
N ALA A 451 -1.19 21.03 -3.64
CA ALA A 451 0.25 21.23 -3.53
C ALA A 451 1.05 20.00 -4.00
N ALA A 452 0.56 18.78 -3.71
CA ALA A 452 1.19 17.55 -4.19
C ALA A 452 1.18 17.45 -5.73
N TYR A 453 0.09 17.86 -6.38
CA TYR A 453 0.00 17.95 -7.84
C TYR A 453 0.92 19.03 -8.42
N GLU A 454 1.06 20.18 -7.76
CA GLU A 454 1.98 21.25 -8.18
C GLU A 454 3.45 20.81 -8.13
N ILE A 455 3.81 20.00 -7.13
CA ILE A 455 5.15 19.42 -7.00
C ILE A 455 5.39 18.33 -8.05
N ASN A 456 4.42 17.43 -8.21
CA ASN A 456 4.53 16.31 -9.15
C ASN A 456 3.21 16.11 -9.91
N PRO A 457 3.09 16.70 -11.12
CA PRO A 457 1.90 16.57 -11.96
C PRO A 457 1.62 15.14 -12.44
N GLU A 458 2.63 14.26 -12.46
CA GLU A 458 2.48 12.83 -12.79
C GLU A 458 2.24 11.97 -11.54
N GLY A 459 2.16 12.59 -10.37
CA GLY A 459 1.98 11.94 -9.08
C GLY A 459 0.57 11.38 -8.83
N PRO A 460 0.35 10.80 -7.64
CA PRO A 460 -0.90 10.12 -7.29
C PRO A 460 -2.08 11.06 -7.03
N ASN A 461 -1.85 12.38 -6.98
CA ASN A 461 -2.87 13.38 -6.74
C ASN A 461 -3.20 14.07 -8.06
N GLN A 462 -4.39 13.84 -8.60
CA GLN A 462 -4.81 14.41 -9.88
C GLN A 462 -6.06 15.29 -9.70
N PRO A 463 -6.13 16.46 -10.35
CA PRO A 463 -7.30 17.32 -10.29
C PRO A 463 -8.51 16.66 -10.98
N ILE A 464 -9.67 16.78 -10.34
CA ILE A 464 -10.97 16.32 -10.85
C ILE A 464 -11.86 17.55 -11.00
N GLN A 465 -12.19 17.91 -12.24
CA GLN A 465 -13.26 18.88 -12.48
C GLN A 465 -14.60 18.24 -12.06
N LYS A 466 -15.36 18.86 -11.15
CA LYS A 466 -16.63 18.29 -10.66
C LYS A 466 -17.57 17.96 -11.83
N GLY A 467 -17.70 18.88 -12.78
CA GLY A 467 -18.66 18.77 -13.87
C GLY A 467 -20.11 18.89 -13.36
N GLU A 468 -21.04 18.23 -14.04
CA GLU A 468 -22.46 18.22 -13.68
C GLU A 468 -22.69 17.50 -12.35
N CYS A 469 -23.46 18.13 -11.45
CA CYS A 469 -23.97 17.48 -10.25
C CYS A 469 -25.15 16.57 -10.62
N THR A 470 -24.96 15.26 -10.57
CA THR A 470 -25.98 14.28 -10.93
C THR A 470 -26.92 13.98 -9.75
N ASP A 471 -26.44 14.14 -8.52
CA ASP A 471 -27.25 14.04 -7.30
C ASP A 471 -26.68 14.95 -6.19
N ASP A 472 -27.40 16.03 -5.84
CA ASP A 472 -26.98 16.97 -4.79
C ASP A 472 -27.09 16.40 -3.37
N ARG A 473 -28.07 15.50 -3.13
CA ARG A 473 -28.29 14.88 -1.82
C ARG A 473 -27.09 14.02 -1.46
N TYR A 474 -26.64 13.18 -2.38
CA TYR A 474 -25.55 12.24 -2.16
C TYR A 474 -24.17 12.79 -2.57
N GLY A 475 -24.12 13.94 -3.25
CA GLY A 475 -22.88 14.54 -3.71
C GLY A 475 -22.24 13.74 -4.83
N GLN A 476 -23.04 13.30 -5.80
CA GLN A 476 -22.55 12.65 -7.00
C GLN A 476 -22.30 13.69 -8.09
N PHE A 477 -21.09 13.67 -8.62
CA PHE A 477 -20.65 14.57 -9.67
C PHE A 477 -20.11 13.77 -10.84
N LYS A 478 -20.51 14.12 -12.05
CA LYS A 478 -20.15 13.40 -13.27
C LYS A 478 -18.65 13.23 -13.43
N GLY A 479 -17.87 14.29 -13.19
CA GLY A 479 -16.41 14.23 -13.30
C GLY A 479 -15.76 13.35 -12.23
N CYS A 480 -16.34 13.30 -11.02
CA CYS A 480 -15.89 12.37 -9.98
C CYS A 480 -16.15 10.92 -10.39
N ASN A 481 -17.35 10.60 -10.87
CA ASN A 481 -17.71 9.25 -11.33
C ASN A 481 -16.83 8.81 -12.51
N GLU A 482 -16.62 9.69 -13.50
CA GLU A 482 -15.75 9.39 -14.66
C GLU A 482 -14.30 9.13 -14.26
N TYR A 483 -13.75 9.95 -13.36
CA TYR A 483 -12.39 9.75 -12.85
C TYR A 483 -12.28 8.45 -12.06
N VAL A 484 -13.18 8.24 -11.08
CA VAL A 484 -13.17 7.05 -10.23
C VAL A 484 -13.35 5.79 -11.06
N ARG A 485 -14.24 5.77 -12.06
CA ARG A 485 -14.38 4.63 -12.98
C ARG A 485 -13.09 4.32 -13.73
N LYS A 486 -12.39 5.34 -14.21
CA LYS A 486 -11.10 5.15 -14.89
C LYS A 486 -10.03 4.64 -13.92
N ALA A 487 -9.84 5.33 -12.80
CA ALA A 487 -8.77 5.05 -11.84
C ALA A 487 -8.99 3.78 -11.01
N SER A 488 -10.24 3.34 -10.83
CA SER A 488 -10.60 2.06 -10.20
C SER A 488 -10.65 0.89 -11.19
N ARG A 489 -10.21 1.09 -12.44
CA ARG A 489 -10.18 0.05 -13.49
C ARG A 489 -11.58 -0.51 -13.78
N GLN A 490 -12.56 0.38 -13.83
CA GLN A 490 -13.98 0.09 -14.10
C GLN A 490 -14.62 -0.81 -13.03
N LYS A 491 -14.09 -0.81 -11.80
CA LYS A 491 -14.69 -1.54 -10.69
C LYS A 491 -15.74 -0.72 -9.94
N ILE A 492 -15.57 0.59 -9.90
CA ILE A 492 -16.49 1.52 -9.24
C ILE A 492 -17.08 2.44 -10.30
N GLU A 493 -18.40 2.38 -10.47
CA GLU A 493 -19.11 3.19 -11.48
C GLU A 493 -19.47 4.58 -10.94
N ASN A 494 -19.99 4.64 -9.71
CA ASN A 494 -20.46 5.87 -9.07
C ASN A 494 -19.84 6.02 -7.68
N VAL A 495 -19.72 7.26 -7.22
CA VAL A 495 -19.31 7.57 -5.84
C VAL A 495 -20.15 8.69 -5.26
N SER A 496 -20.69 8.46 -4.08
CA SER A 496 -21.38 9.46 -3.26
C SER A 496 -20.43 10.05 -2.24
N LEU A 497 -20.23 11.37 -2.30
CA LEU A 497 -19.38 12.09 -1.35
C LEU A 497 -20.08 12.35 0.00
N TYR A 498 -21.40 12.23 0.07
CA TYR A 498 -22.17 12.58 1.26
C TYR A 498 -23.05 11.44 1.79
N SER A 499 -22.80 10.20 1.38
CA SER A 499 -23.55 9.03 1.87
C SER A 499 -22.66 7.83 2.20
N LEU A 500 -23.03 7.07 3.23
CA LEU A 500 -22.54 5.70 3.46
C LEU A 500 -23.48 4.62 2.92
N MET A 501 -24.75 4.97 2.61
CA MET A 501 -25.77 4.01 2.17
C MET A 501 -25.80 3.83 0.65
N VAL A 502 -25.66 4.92 -0.12
CA VAL A 502 -25.77 4.89 -1.58
C VAL A 502 -24.40 5.10 -2.18
N ASP A 503 -23.88 4.11 -2.93
CA ASP A 503 -22.59 4.16 -3.61
C ASP A 503 -21.45 4.81 -2.78
N PRO A 504 -21.21 4.36 -1.54
CA PRO A 504 -20.21 4.99 -0.69
C PRO A 504 -18.82 4.97 -1.34
N MET A 505 -17.98 5.95 -1.01
CA MET A 505 -16.57 5.87 -1.38
C MET A 505 -15.93 4.62 -0.78
N THR A 506 -15.09 3.95 -1.56
CA THR A 506 -14.38 2.77 -1.08
C THR A 506 -13.38 3.13 0.02
N THR A 507 -12.97 2.16 0.83
CA THR A 507 -11.95 2.34 1.88
C THR A 507 -10.72 1.49 1.57
N CYS A 508 -9.51 2.07 1.65
CA CYS A 508 -8.28 1.29 1.46
C CYS A 508 -7.89 0.47 2.69
N GLY A 509 -7.68 1.12 3.83
CA GLY A 509 -7.28 0.45 5.07
C GLY A 509 -6.52 1.33 6.08
N CYS A 510 -6.13 2.55 5.68
CA CYS A 510 -5.46 3.53 6.54
C CYS A 510 -6.42 4.55 7.19
N CYS A 511 -7.73 4.27 7.18
CA CYS A 511 -8.73 5.13 7.80
C CYS A 511 -8.48 5.32 9.31
N GLU A 512 -8.74 6.52 9.81
CA GLU A 512 -8.64 6.79 11.25
C GLU A 512 -9.86 6.23 11.98
N CYS A 513 -11.04 6.33 11.36
CA CYS A 513 -12.32 5.88 11.88
C CYS A 513 -13.11 5.06 10.84
N ILE A 514 -14.06 4.27 11.32
CA ILE A 514 -15.05 3.57 10.51
C ILE A 514 -16.44 3.92 11.02
N ALA A 515 -17.30 4.41 10.13
CA ALA A 515 -18.73 4.55 10.34
C ALA A 515 -19.45 3.27 9.95
N ALA A 516 -20.46 2.88 10.73
CA ALA A 516 -21.32 1.72 10.47
C ALA A 516 -22.77 2.04 10.84
N ILE A 517 -23.73 1.57 10.04
CA ILE A 517 -25.16 1.70 10.35
C ILE A 517 -25.54 0.88 11.61
N LEU A 518 -26.42 1.45 12.43
CA LEU A 518 -27.16 0.80 13.52
C LEU A 518 -28.66 0.79 13.14
N PRO A 519 -29.15 -0.26 12.46
CA PRO A 519 -30.51 -0.33 11.94
C PRO A 519 -31.62 -0.12 12.99
N MET A 520 -31.50 -0.71 14.17
CA MET A 520 -32.49 -0.58 15.26
C MET A 520 -32.56 0.86 15.76
N CYS A 521 -31.43 1.58 15.73
CA CYS A 521 -31.34 2.96 16.20
C CYS A 521 -31.78 3.99 15.15
N ASN A 522 -32.06 3.57 13.90
CA ASN A 522 -32.14 4.47 12.74
C ASN A 522 -30.94 5.44 12.69
N GLY A 523 -29.77 4.94 13.06
CA GLY A 523 -28.58 5.73 13.38
C GLY A 523 -27.30 5.11 12.85
N ILE A 524 -26.19 5.76 13.18
CA ILE A 524 -24.85 5.41 12.73
C ILE A 524 -23.93 5.43 13.95
N MET A 525 -23.05 4.46 14.07
CA MET A 525 -21.92 4.52 14.98
C MET A 525 -20.65 4.91 14.23
N THR A 526 -19.70 5.54 14.92
CA THR A 526 -18.33 5.71 14.40
C THR A 526 -17.32 5.26 15.45
N VAL A 527 -16.27 4.56 15.03
CA VAL A 527 -15.23 4.02 15.92
C VAL A 527 -13.85 4.29 15.35
N ASP A 528 -12.93 4.77 16.17
CA ASP A 528 -11.54 5.05 15.78
C ASP A 528 -10.61 3.84 16.01
N ARG A 529 -9.45 3.89 15.36
CA ARG A 529 -8.47 2.79 15.33
C ARG A 529 -7.93 2.36 16.69
N ASP A 530 -7.89 3.25 17.67
CA ASP A 530 -7.33 2.94 18.99
C ASP A 530 -8.35 2.24 19.91
N PHE A 531 -9.63 2.18 19.53
CA PHE A 531 -10.64 1.47 20.29
C PHE A 531 -10.55 -0.05 20.07
N THR A 532 -10.22 -0.79 21.12
CA THR A 532 -9.91 -2.24 21.03
C THR A 532 -11.06 -3.17 21.43
N ASP A 533 -12.14 -2.60 21.97
CA ASP A 533 -13.29 -3.34 22.49
C ASP A 533 -14.35 -3.59 21.42
N MET A 534 -15.39 -4.35 21.81
CA MET A 534 -16.54 -4.59 20.95
C MET A 534 -17.37 -3.31 20.81
N THR A 535 -17.90 -3.08 19.61
CA THR A 535 -18.80 -1.96 19.34
C THR A 535 -20.25 -2.45 19.23
N PRO A 536 -21.25 -1.54 19.25
CA PRO A 536 -22.66 -1.91 19.15
C PRO A 536 -23.03 -2.70 17.88
N CYS A 537 -22.25 -2.61 16.79
CA CYS A 537 -22.48 -3.41 15.58
C CYS A 537 -21.94 -4.86 15.67
N GLY A 538 -21.49 -5.30 16.85
CA GLY A 538 -21.02 -6.66 17.08
C GLY A 538 -19.62 -6.97 16.53
N MET A 539 -18.85 -5.94 16.15
CA MET A 539 -17.49 -6.07 15.62
C MET A 539 -16.51 -5.14 16.34
N LYS A 540 -15.25 -5.56 16.46
CA LYS A 540 -14.12 -4.69 16.85
C LYS A 540 -13.67 -3.84 15.65
N PHE A 541 -12.94 -2.75 15.89
CA PHE A 541 -12.34 -1.95 14.81
C PHE A 541 -11.52 -2.80 13.83
N THR A 542 -10.70 -3.74 14.32
CA THR A 542 -9.85 -4.59 13.45
C THR A 542 -10.67 -5.48 12.53
N THR A 543 -11.83 -5.95 12.99
CA THR A 543 -12.75 -6.76 12.18
C THR A 543 -13.43 -5.89 11.14
N LEU A 544 -13.94 -4.72 11.53
CA LEU A 544 -14.51 -3.72 10.61
C LEU A 544 -13.51 -3.31 9.54
N ALA A 545 -12.26 -3.01 9.91
CA ALA A 545 -11.21 -2.62 8.97
C ALA A 545 -10.91 -3.72 7.94
N GLY A 546 -10.96 -4.99 8.35
CA GLY A 546 -10.83 -6.13 7.44
C GLY A 546 -12.02 -6.27 6.47
N SER A 547 -13.23 -5.97 6.92
CA SER A 547 -14.45 -6.07 6.10
C SER A 547 -14.65 -4.89 5.15
N VAL A 548 -14.24 -3.68 5.55
CA VAL A 548 -14.50 -2.43 4.81
C VAL A 548 -13.30 -2.02 3.94
N GLY A 549 -12.09 -2.45 4.31
CA GLY A 549 -10.86 -2.17 3.57
C GLY A 549 -10.76 -2.90 2.22
N GLY A 550 -9.69 -2.61 1.48
CA GLY A 550 -9.37 -3.30 0.21
C GLY A 550 -9.94 -2.66 -1.05
N GLY A 551 -10.70 -1.57 -0.94
CA GLY A 551 -11.19 -0.81 -2.09
C GLY A 551 -12.50 -1.31 -2.70
N ALA A 552 -13.34 -1.98 -1.90
CA ALA A 552 -14.72 -2.33 -2.27
C ALA A 552 -15.71 -1.23 -1.83
N GLN A 553 -16.87 -1.16 -2.48
CA GLN A 553 -18.01 -0.37 -1.99
C GLN A 553 -18.85 -1.23 -1.06
N THR A 554 -19.03 -0.75 0.17
CA THR A 554 -19.71 -1.50 1.22
C THR A 554 -20.83 -0.65 1.81
N PRO A 555 -22.02 -0.59 1.18
CA PRO A 555 -23.18 0.14 1.71
C PRO A 555 -23.42 -0.15 3.19
N GLY A 556 -23.61 0.92 3.97
CA GLY A 556 -23.75 0.86 5.43
C GLY A 556 -22.44 0.95 6.20
N PHE A 557 -21.28 0.96 5.53
CA PHE A 557 -19.97 1.10 6.15
C PHE A 557 -19.07 2.08 5.38
N LEU A 558 -18.33 2.92 6.09
CA LEU A 558 -17.42 3.89 5.47
C LEU A 558 -16.21 4.20 6.34
N GLY A 559 -15.00 4.04 5.82
CA GLY A 559 -13.80 4.59 6.43
C GLY A 559 -13.69 6.10 6.22
N HIS A 560 -13.36 6.84 7.27
CA HIS A 560 -13.20 8.29 7.24
C HIS A 560 -12.12 8.76 8.24
N SER A 561 -11.74 10.04 8.16
CA SER A 561 -10.86 10.69 9.14
C SER A 561 -11.64 11.18 10.35
N LYS A 562 -10.94 11.42 11.47
CA LYS A 562 -11.54 12.06 12.66
C LYS A 562 -12.04 13.46 12.33
N TYR A 563 -11.25 14.24 11.58
CA TYR A 563 -11.59 15.61 11.17
C TYR A 563 -12.89 15.66 10.35
N ASN A 564 -13.19 14.61 9.56
CA ASN A 564 -14.37 14.56 8.72
C ASN A 564 -15.69 14.51 9.51
N ILE A 565 -15.71 13.96 10.73
CA ILE A 565 -16.93 13.77 11.56
C ILE A 565 -17.69 15.08 11.74
N THR A 566 -16.97 16.19 11.95
CA THR A 566 -17.56 17.50 12.26
C THR A 566 -17.68 18.41 11.04
N GLN A 567 -17.45 17.92 9.83
CA GLN A 567 -17.62 18.72 8.62
C GLN A 567 -19.09 18.82 8.22
N LYS A 568 -19.48 19.91 7.54
CA LYS A 568 -20.90 20.14 7.18
C LYS A 568 -21.44 19.11 6.19
N LYS A 569 -20.55 18.53 5.37
CA LYS A 569 -20.87 17.50 4.36
C LYS A 569 -20.80 16.06 4.88
N PHE A 570 -20.38 15.86 6.14
CA PHE A 570 -20.31 14.54 6.74
C PHE A 570 -21.67 13.84 6.67
N LEU A 571 -21.76 12.79 5.84
CA LEU A 571 -22.94 11.95 5.64
C LEU A 571 -24.25 12.73 5.41
N LYS A 572 -24.17 13.94 4.81
CA LYS A 572 -25.31 14.85 4.66
C LYS A 572 -26.51 14.19 3.96
N GLY A 573 -26.26 13.31 2.99
CA GLY A 573 -27.30 12.58 2.25
C GLY A 573 -28.12 11.61 3.11
N ASP A 574 -27.55 11.16 4.23
CA ASP A 574 -28.15 10.20 5.15
C ASP A 574 -28.75 10.86 6.41
N GLY A 575 -28.65 12.19 6.52
CA GLY A 575 -29.05 12.95 7.72
C GLY A 575 -27.88 13.52 8.53
N GLY A 576 -26.66 13.27 8.08
CA GLY A 576 -25.43 13.86 8.55
C GLY A 576 -25.10 13.57 10.01
N LEU A 577 -24.50 14.55 10.69
CA LEU A 577 -24.01 14.41 12.05
C LEU A 577 -25.09 13.95 13.04
N LEU A 578 -26.36 14.37 12.84
CA LEU A 578 -27.49 13.98 13.70
C LEU A 578 -27.86 12.50 13.65
N ARG A 579 -27.23 11.72 12.76
CA ARG A 579 -27.34 10.25 12.74
C ARG A 579 -26.38 9.56 13.70
N ILE A 580 -25.36 10.25 14.21
CA ILE A 580 -24.36 9.60 15.05
C ILE A 580 -24.95 9.30 16.42
N ALA A 581 -25.29 8.03 16.64
CA ALA A 581 -25.92 7.53 17.87
C ALA A 581 -24.90 6.94 18.86
N TRP A 582 -23.71 6.59 18.39
CA TRP A 582 -22.64 6.04 19.24
C TRP A 582 -21.24 6.42 18.76
N MET A 583 -20.34 6.76 19.68
CA MET A 583 -18.90 6.88 19.43
C MET A 583 -18.08 6.62 20.71
N PRO A 584 -16.81 6.18 20.61
CA PRO A 584 -15.97 6.04 21.79
C PRO A 584 -15.84 7.35 22.55
N ARG A 585 -15.88 7.30 23.89
CA ARG A 585 -15.80 8.49 24.74
C ARG A 585 -14.53 9.29 24.49
N ARG A 586 -13.40 8.61 24.30
CA ARG A 586 -12.12 9.25 23.99
C ARG A 586 -12.19 10.07 22.69
N LEU A 587 -12.76 9.49 21.62
CA LEU A 587 -12.95 10.18 20.35
C LEU A 587 -13.86 11.39 20.52
N LYS A 588 -14.96 11.22 21.27
CA LYS A 588 -15.91 12.29 21.59
C LYS A 588 -15.26 13.45 22.34
N GLU A 589 -14.41 13.16 23.32
CA GLU A 589 -13.62 14.14 24.07
C GLU A 589 -12.60 14.85 23.16
N GLU A 590 -11.92 14.12 22.27
CA GLU A 590 -10.96 14.67 21.31
C GLU A 590 -11.58 15.68 20.32
N ILE A 591 -12.82 15.44 19.89
CA ILE A 591 -13.53 16.33 18.96
C ILE A 591 -14.58 17.21 19.63
N MET A 592 -14.61 17.28 20.97
CA MET A 592 -15.71 17.85 21.75
C MET A 592 -16.08 19.28 21.35
N ASP A 593 -15.08 20.16 21.22
CA ASP A 593 -15.32 21.57 20.90
C ASP A 593 -15.94 21.75 19.52
N ARG A 594 -15.46 20.98 18.53
CA ARG A 594 -16.01 20.96 17.16
C ARG A 594 -17.40 20.33 17.14
N LEU A 595 -17.61 19.27 17.91
CA LEU A 595 -18.88 18.56 18.00
C LEU A 595 -19.97 19.45 18.62
N LYS A 596 -19.66 20.19 19.70
CA LYS A 596 -20.56 21.18 20.32
C LYS A 596 -20.92 22.30 19.35
N LYS A 597 -19.91 22.92 18.72
CA LYS A 597 -20.13 23.96 17.71
C LYS A 597 -21.06 23.49 16.58
N ARG A 598 -20.86 22.27 16.08
CA ARG A 598 -21.74 21.70 15.05
C ARG A 598 -23.12 21.35 15.56
N GLY A 599 -23.26 20.89 16.81
CA GLY A 599 -24.55 20.71 17.46
C GLY A 599 -25.34 22.01 17.54
N GLU A 600 -24.72 23.10 17.98
CA GLU A 600 -25.30 24.45 17.99
C GLU A 600 -25.74 24.91 16.59
N GLU A 601 -24.87 24.75 15.58
CA GLU A 601 -25.16 25.08 14.18
C GLU A 601 -26.33 24.25 13.60
N LEU A 602 -26.59 23.06 14.14
CA LEU A 602 -27.69 22.18 13.75
C LEU A 602 -28.94 22.33 14.65
N GLY A 603 -28.91 23.22 15.64
CA GLY A 603 -30.03 23.49 16.55
C GLY A 603 -30.16 22.53 17.73
N ILE A 604 -29.13 21.73 18.04
CA ILE A 604 -29.10 20.78 19.16
C ILE A 604 -27.78 20.99 19.96
N PRO A 605 -27.70 22.02 20.83
CA PRO A 605 -26.47 22.36 21.55
C PRO A 605 -25.93 21.25 22.47
N ASP A 606 -26.84 20.45 23.04
CA ASP A 606 -26.56 19.30 23.89
C ASP A 606 -26.38 17.99 23.11
N PHE A 607 -26.24 18.07 21.77
CA PHE A 607 -26.07 16.91 20.90
C PHE A 607 -24.99 15.93 21.37
N PRO A 608 -23.78 16.37 21.82
CA PRO A 608 -22.79 15.45 22.36
C PRO A 608 -23.38 14.54 23.45
N ASP A 609 -24.14 15.07 24.40
CA ASP A 609 -24.69 14.28 25.53
C ASP A 609 -25.81 13.32 25.11
N MET A 610 -26.29 13.41 23.87
CA MET A 610 -27.26 12.49 23.28
C MET A 610 -26.59 11.28 22.61
N ILE A 611 -25.31 11.39 22.21
CA ILE A 611 -24.56 10.29 21.57
C ILE A 611 -24.09 9.32 22.65
N ALA A 612 -24.45 8.05 22.54
CA ALA A 612 -23.96 7.01 23.45
C ALA A 612 -22.44 6.76 23.27
N ASP A 613 -21.84 6.14 24.28
CA ASP A 613 -20.44 5.70 24.27
C ASP A 613 -20.31 4.38 25.05
N GLU A 614 -19.10 3.80 25.09
CA GLU A 614 -18.83 2.52 25.73
C GLU A 614 -19.09 2.49 27.24
N THR A 615 -19.29 3.65 27.88
CA THR A 615 -19.58 3.76 29.31
C THR A 615 -21.07 3.65 29.62
N VAL A 616 -21.94 3.84 28.61
CA VAL A 616 -23.41 3.79 28.75
C VAL A 616 -24.07 2.72 27.89
N ALA A 617 -23.46 2.32 26.77
CA ALA A 617 -24.01 1.29 25.87
C ALA A 617 -22.90 0.56 25.08
N LYS A 618 -22.99 -0.76 25.02
CA LYS A 618 -22.06 -1.67 24.34
C LYS A 618 -22.73 -2.53 23.27
N THR A 619 -24.05 -2.67 23.31
CA THR A 619 -24.85 -3.34 22.27
C THR A 619 -25.82 -2.37 21.61
N GLU A 620 -26.33 -2.72 20.43
CA GLU A 620 -27.31 -1.89 19.73
C GLU A 620 -28.61 -1.70 20.54
N GLU A 621 -29.03 -2.71 21.30
CA GLU A 621 -30.17 -2.63 22.22
C GLU A 621 -29.94 -1.60 23.35
N GLU A 622 -28.75 -1.56 23.92
CA GLU A 622 -28.42 -0.56 24.95
C GLU A 622 -28.34 0.85 24.34
N VAL A 623 -27.87 0.97 23.09
CA VAL A 623 -27.83 2.26 22.36
C VAL A 623 -29.24 2.78 22.14
N ILE A 624 -30.17 1.96 21.63
CA ILE A 624 -31.55 2.41 21.36
C ILE A 624 -32.25 2.85 22.67
N GLU A 625 -32.01 2.16 23.79
CA GLU A 625 -32.52 2.57 25.11
C GLU A 625 -31.99 3.95 25.53
N TYR A 626 -30.68 4.16 25.43
CA TYR A 626 -30.03 5.42 25.81
C TYR A 626 -30.52 6.60 24.95
N ILE A 627 -30.47 6.45 23.63
CA ILE A 627 -30.84 7.53 22.71
C ILE A 627 -32.34 7.86 22.80
N THR A 628 -33.18 6.88 23.15
CA THR A 628 -34.61 7.12 23.44
C THR A 628 -34.80 7.95 24.69
N GLN A 629 -34.09 7.65 25.78
CA GLN A 629 -34.13 8.45 27.01
C GLN A 629 -33.63 9.88 26.79
N LYS A 630 -32.65 10.06 25.90
CA LYS A 630 -32.09 11.36 25.54
C LYS A 630 -32.91 12.13 24.49
N GLY A 631 -33.93 11.51 23.88
CA GLY A 631 -34.71 12.14 22.82
C GLY A 631 -33.89 12.43 21.56
N HIS A 632 -32.96 11.53 21.21
CA HIS A 632 -32.02 11.74 20.11
C HIS A 632 -32.76 11.94 18.77
N PRO A 633 -32.34 12.90 17.92
CA PRO A 633 -33.06 13.27 16.69
C PRO A 633 -33.23 12.12 15.69
N CYS A 634 -32.24 11.23 15.58
CA CYS A 634 -32.26 10.12 14.60
C CYS A 634 -33.50 9.21 14.70
N LEU A 635 -34.12 9.10 15.88
CA LEU A 635 -35.31 8.29 16.12
C LEU A 635 -36.54 8.76 15.33
N THR A 636 -36.57 10.03 14.94
CA THR A 636 -37.71 10.67 14.26
C THR A 636 -37.41 11.09 12.81
N MET A 637 -36.18 10.89 12.36
CA MET A 637 -35.78 11.16 10.99
C MET A 637 -36.30 10.05 10.05
N GLU A 638 -36.27 10.30 8.75
CA GLU A 638 -36.61 9.28 7.74
C GLU A 638 -35.83 7.96 8.00
N PRO A 639 -36.39 6.78 7.72
CA PRO A 639 -35.62 5.54 7.82
C PRO A 639 -34.36 5.56 6.93
N LEU A 640 -33.24 5.06 7.44
CA LEU A 640 -32.01 4.84 6.66
C LEU A 640 -32.11 3.65 5.68
N LEU A 641 -33.05 2.74 5.93
CA LEU A 641 -33.28 1.49 5.17
C LEU A 641 -34.68 1.44 4.56
#